data_AF-E4XGU5-F1
#
_entry.id   AF-E4XGU5-F1
#
_cell.length_a   1.000
_cell.length_b   1.000
_cell.length_c   1.000
_cell.angle_alpha   90.00
_cell.angle_beta   90.00
_cell.angle_gamma   90.00
#
_symmetry.space_group_name_H-M   'P 1'
#
loop_
_entity.id
_entity.type
_entity.pdbx_description
1 polymer ?
#
loop_
_entity_poly.entity_id
_entity_poly.type
_entity_poly.pdbx_seq_one_letter_code
_entity_poly.pdbx_strand_id
1 'polypeptide(L)'
;MEHDKDGAEPVQTFEQDATTEREERVKMNLDDVVWAPCPREGYKTAKIKDIGSTDITVKYSDGSTAVFGYDDIYPIEKDLTRTVDDNCALMYLNVANLLNNSKQRYMNDKFYTYVANILVAINPYKNIKGFYDAATIKAYKGKSLGTLPPHCFAIADKSYRDMKVFNQSQSVIVSGESGAGKTENTKFMINYLVSNYGSGQTSLDSKIIEANPLLEAFGNAKTVRNNNSSRFGKFIEVHFNDKHAVDGAQFSHYLLERSRIVSQNKNERNYHIFYRLCAGAPADVKNALKLQAPGAYQYLNQGDTRLFGGQLDDPIDFVRTENAMKKIGMAKDKRMDVFKIVAAVLHLGNVEIIDGSNGGAEVTPKGIPAINAAAELLGMDATQLIESITTRATKIPGEATLVKVGQFSLIARNAIHARDALAKALYAKLFDHVCDLINKSIPAGGASFIGILDIAGFEYFENNSFEQFCINYCNEKLQQFFNKRTLKDEMELYKVEGLRTKGVDYIDNQDMIELIEKPRVGIIDVLDEEMKLPKPLDSHFAETLYNNHRKNGRFLSPRKSPVTKYKALTDSEAFILRHFAGAVCYNVNGFVDKNTDGLHDSLLQLCATAKHSILIKMFAGDAKRKTGRGKLQLKSNGSTFRTNLNILMEKLNSTGSSFIRCIKPNEKMAPQEFNGASIMSQLHSAGIPAVLELMQAGYPSRTHFSDLYGMYKKHMPAKLSKLDPKLFTRALFQALGLNTNDFTYGVSKVFFKPGKFAAFDQMMNGDPEHLREMLKKVEQWLIKARWRFYIHGVWMAIKLKKKIEYRREAATTVQAYWRGWLVRRRQKLCLELLRRSKNLVARSDELIQAASKVPKGKARDDMLKQVQNHQAQLNAAQLATKKLAREKNPHTSPQIKKIDQNIQALLAQEGKLMKSIASLSKAEQERLRKLEEERKQKEEEERQRKLEEEERKRKEEEDRRTRAVMEKQRKIEEAKRKEEELKMKKVQAQLEAEMAKDAAAETAKRQTEEQERRDRELASRLQMEQDESGTQVGLSTAPDRQKNIAKNEKGQRYDLTKWNYAQLRDFINTSSDVEMIKSCREEFARRLQAYHKWKDQNKATGQNAGTQSEVRMPDNVRAMAEQAVSQSTSSSSATINKKQRFFKVPFNPRQGGAKLGWWYAHFDGSYVKRQMELHPNKEPILLIRGRHDLEMCELSLEKTGLTSRKGAEIFPIAFDEMWERCGGKLITDWKPPPRRKQN
;
A
#
# COMPACT_ATOMS: atom_id res chain seq x y z
N MET A 1 -11.83 -53.19 33.46
CA MET A 1 -12.88 -52.20 33.75
C MET A 1 -12.34 -50.85 33.34
N GLU A 2 -12.94 -50.33 32.27
CA GLU A 2 -12.59 -49.11 31.56
C GLU A 2 -12.92 -47.87 32.41
N HIS A 3 -12.04 -46.86 32.35
CA HIS A 3 -12.39 -45.50 32.74
C HIS A 3 -11.91 -44.55 31.65
N ASP A 4 -12.90 -43.94 31.00
CA ASP A 4 -12.80 -42.96 29.94
C ASP A 4 -11.90 -41.78 30.31
N LYS A 5 -10.93 -41.57 29.42
CA LYS A 5 -10.20 -40.32 29.24
C LYS A 5 -10.80 -39.66 28.02
N ASP A 6 -11.33 -38.45 28.15
CA ASP A 6 -11.28 -37.44 27.08
C ASP A 6 -11.68 -36.07 27.63
N GLY A 7 -10.97 -35.02 27.20
CA GLY A 7 -11.38 -33.62 27.43
C GLY A 7 -10.42 -32.73 28.23
N ALA A 8 -9.11 -32.77 27.95
CA ALA A 8 -8.19 -31.70 28.32
C ALA A 8 -7.71 -30.98 27.05
N GLU A 9 -8.38 -29.88 26.68
CA GLU A 9 -7.90 -29.00 25.61
C GLU A 9 -6.68 -28.18 26.09
N PRO A 10 -5.61 -28.10 25.28
CA PRO A 10 -4.43 -27.32 25.61
C PRO A 10 -4.67 -25.81 25.41
N VAL A 11 -4.07 -25.01 26.28
CA VAL A 11 -3.93 -23.56 26.09
C VAL A 11 -3.08 -23.32 24.83
N GLN A 12 -3.74 -23.03 23.71
CA GLN A 12 -3.08 -22.61 22.47
C GLN A 12 -2.47 -21.22 22.67
N THR A 13 -1.16 -21.16 22.52
CA THR A 13 -0.41 -19.92 22.25
C THR A 13 -0.83 -19.37 20.88
N PHE A 14 -1.27 -18.10 20.86
CA PHE A 14 -1.76 -17.34 19.71
C PHE A 14 -0.67 -17.07 18.64
N GLU A 15 -0.21 -18.10 17.92
CA GLU A 15 0.76 -17.91 16.83
C GLU A 15 0.56 -18.83 15.60
N GLN A 16 -0.55 -19.59 15.47
CA GLN A 16 -0.71 -20.56 14.36
C GLN A 16 -1.96 -20.44 13.46
N ASP A 17 -2.78 -19.39 13.56
CA ASP A 17 -4.00 -19.28 12.72
C ASP A 17 -3.87 -18.36 11.48
N ALA A 18 -2.65 -18.09 10.99
CA ALA A 18 -2.46 -17.18 9.85
C ALA A 18 -2.51 -17.85 8.46
N THR A 19 -2.53 -19.19 8.37
CA THR A 19 -2.43 -19.92 7.08
C THR A 19 -3.72 -20.58 6.61
N THR A 20 -4.76 -20.68 7.44
CA THR A 20 -6.01 -21.39 7.10
C THR A 20 -7.13 -20.46 6.60
N GLU A 21 -6.93 -19.14 6.60
CA GLU A 21 -7.97 -18.16 6.22
C GLU A 21 -8.07 -17.83 4.71
N ARG A 22 -7.42 -18.59 3.84
CA ARG A 22 -7.44 -18.33 2.38
C ARG A 22 -8.63 -18.97 1.64
N GLU A 23 -9.47 -19.78 2.30
CA GLU A 23 -10.46 -20.65 1.64
C GLU A 23 -11.93 -20.52 2.12
N GLU A 24 -12.36 -19.38 2.66
CA GLU A 24 -13.80 -19.12 2.84
C GLU A 24 -14.30 -18.03 1.89
N ARG A 25 -14.22 -18.32 0.58
CA ARG A 25 -15.26 -17.82 -0.34
C ARG A 25 -16.54 -18.60 -0.01
N VAL A 26 -17.71 -17.97 -0.08
CA VAL A 26 -19.01 -18.65 0.07
C VAL A 26 -18.96 -19.91 -0.79
N LYS A 27 -19.07 -21.11 -0.20
CA LYS A 27 -19.09 -22.37 -0.95
C LYS A 27 -20.29 -22.32 -1.90
N MET A 28 -20.04 -22.00 -3.16
CA MET A 28 -21.03 -22.02 -4.22
C MET A 28 -21.20 -23.47 -4.68
N ASN A 29 -22.43 -23.96 -4.64
CA ASN A 29 -22.76 -25.31 -5.07
C ASN A 29 -23.35 -25.29 -6.49
N LEU A 30 -23.34 -26.46 -7.14
CA LEU A 30 -24.08 -26.67 -8.38
C LEU A 30 -25.58 -26.37 -8.14
N ASP A 31 -26.24 -25.79 -9.13
CA ASP A 31 -27.63 -25.31 -9.12
C ASP A 31 -27.95 -24.11 -8.21
N ASP A 32 -26.97 -23.54 -7.50
CA ASP A 32 -27.17 -22.29 -6.76
C ASP A 32 -27.54 -21.15 -7.73
N VAL A 33 -28.47 -20.29 -7.28
CA VAL A 33 -28.85 -19.08 -8.01
C VAL A 33 -27.90 -17.95 -7.63
N VAL A 34 -27.29 -17.33 -8.63
CA VAL A 34 -26.29 -16.28 -8.47
C VAL A 34 -26.58 -15.10 -9.40
N TRP A 35 -25.95 -13.96 -9.12
CA TRP A 35 -25.89 -12.85 -10.04
C TRP A 35 -24.75 -13.06 -11.04
N ALA A 36 -25.07 -12.97 -12.33
CA ALA A 36 -24.11 -13.03 -13.42
C ALA A 36 -24.17 -11.77 -14.31
N PRO A 37 -23.04 -11.33 -14.90
CA PRO A 37 -22.98 -10.11 -15.71
C PRO A 37 -23.83 -10.17 -16.99
N CYS A 38 -24.70 -9.19 -17.19
CA CYS A 38 -25.55 -9.07 -18.37
C CYS A 38 -25.29 -7.75 -19.10
N PRO A 39 -24.97 -7.74 -20.41
CA PRO A 39 -24.68 -6.51 -21.16
C PRO A 39 -25.82 -5.47 -21.15
N ARG A 40 -27.08 -5.91 -21.04
CA ARG A 40 -28.26 -5.02 -21.08
C ARG A 40 -28.74 -4.58 -19.71
N GLU A 41 -28.77 -5.50 -18.74
CA GLU A 41 -29.31 -5.24 -17.39
C GLU A 41 -28.23 -4.95 -16.34
N GLY A 42 -26.95 -5.04 -16.70
CA GLY A 42 -25.83 -4.99 -15.76
C GLY A 42 -25.61 -6.35 -15.11
N TYR A 43 -26.57 -6.82 -14.30
CA TYR A 43 -26.56 -8.14 -13.69
C TYR A 43 -27.94 -8.80 -13.81
N LYS A 44 -27.95 -10.12 -14.03
CA LYS A 44 -29.16 -10.93 -14.12
C LYS A 44 -28.99 -12.22 -13.32
N THR A 45 -30.08 -12.76 -12.81
CA THR A 45 -30.07 -14.03 -12.08
C THR A 45 -29.76 -15.18 -13.03
N ALA A 46 -28.83 -16.05 -12.65
CA ALA A 46 -28.44 -17.25 -13.38
C ALA A 46 -28.23 -18.43 -12.41
N LYS A 47 -28.36 -19.65 -12.91
CA LYS A 47 -28.08 -20.89 -12.15
C LYS A 47 -26.71 -21.42 -12.49
N ILE A 48 -25.94 -21.83 -11.49
CA ILE A 48 -24.64 -22.47 -11.70
C ILE A 48 -24.85 -23.87 -12.30
N LYS A 49 -24.21 -24.12 -13.44
CA LYS A 49 -24.28 -25.38 -14.19
C LYS A 49 -23.05 -26.25 -14.05
N ASP A 50 -21.89 -25.60 -14.05
CA ASP A 50 -20.61 -26.27 -13.95
C ASP A 50 -19.61 -25.36 -13.24
N ILE A 51 -18.71 -25.95 -12.45
CA ILE A 51 -17.72 -25.26 -11.64
C ILE A 51 -16.35 -25.80 -12.05
N GLY A 52 -15.66 -25.06 -12.91
CA GLY A 52 -14.29 -25.34 -13.32
C GLY A 52 -13.25 -24.84 -12.32
N SER A 53 -11.98 -25.12 -12.59
CA SER A 53 -10.86 -24.69 -11.72
C SER A 53 -10.64 -23.17 -11.72
N THR A 54 -10.92 -22.50 -12.84
CA THR A 54 -10.77 -21.04 -13.00
C THR A 54 -12.08 -20.31 -13.32
N ASP A 55 -13.07 -21.03 -13.86
CA ASP A 55 -14.27 -20.43 -14.43
C ASP A 55 -15.53 -21.19 -14.01
N ILE A 56 -16.66 -20.49 -13.95
CA ILE A 56 -17.98 -21.04 -13.64
C ILE A 56 -18.88 -20.85 -14.87
N THR A 57 -19.55 -21.93 -15.25
CA THR A 57 -20.59 -21.88 -16.29
C THR A 57 -21.93 -21.65 -15.64
N VAL A 58 -22.64 -20.61 -16.07
CA VAL A 58 -23.97 -20.25 -15.57
C VAL A 58 -25.01 -20.30 -16.69
N LYS A 59 -26.25 -20.66 -16.35
CA LYS A 59 -27.40 -20.62 -17.25
C LYS A 59 -28.38 -19.54 -16.80
N TYR A 60 -28.66 -18.59 -17.68
CA TYR A 60 -29.66 -17.54 -17.45
C TYR A 60 -31.08 -18.08 -17.50
N SER A 61 -32.03 -17.28 -16.98
CA SER A 61 -33.46 -17.60 -17.00
C SER A 61 -34.06 -17.72 -18.42
N ASP A 62 -33.42 -17.10 -19.42
CA ASP A 62 -33.80 -17.19 -20.84
C ASP A 62 -33.24 -18.44 -21.54
N GLY A 63 -32.50 -19.28 -20.82
CA GLY A 63 -31.93 -20.52 -21.34
C GLY A 63 -30.53 -20.40 -21.90
N SER A 64 -30.01 -19.19 -22.10
CA SER A 64 -28.64 -18.97 -22.57
C SER A 64 -27.59 -19.33 -21.51
N THR A 65 -26.44 -19.81 -21.95
CA THR A 65 -25.30 -20.17 -21.07
C THR A 65 -24.12 -19.25 -21.34
N ALA A 66 -23.44 -18.85 -20.27
CA ALA A 66 -22.22 -18.05 -20.35
C ALA A 66 -21.21 -18.54 -19.30
N VAL A 67 -19.94 -18.26 -19.55
CA VAL A 67 -18.81 -18.65 -18.70
C VAL A 67 -18.18 -17.39 -18.14
N PHE A 68 -17.97 -17.35 -16.83
CA PHE A 68 -17.37 -16.20 -16.14
C PHE A 68 -16.34 -16.66 -15.12
N GLY A 69 -15.38 -15.78 -14.81
CA GLY A 69 -14.46 -16.02 -13.69
C GLY A 69 -15.19 -15.94 -12.34
N TYR A 70 -14.59 -16.52 -11.30
CA TYR A 70 -15.15 -16.51 -9.95
C TYR A 70 -15.39 -15.10 -9.39
N ASP A 71 -14.64 -14.10 -9.85
CA ASP A 71 -14.73 -12.72 -9.32
C ASP A 71 -15.90 -11.93 -9.92
N ASP A 72 -16.48 -12.39 -11.03
CA ASP A 72 -17.59 -11.75 -11.73
C ASP A 72 -18.98 -12.25 -11.30
N ILE A 73 -19.02 -13.30 -10.47
CA ILE A 73 -20.25 -13.93 -10.00
C ILE A 73 -20.48 -13.58 -8.54
N TYR A 74 -21.70 -13.11 -8.23
CA TYR A 74 -22.05 -12.69 -6.88
C TYR A 74 -23.17 -13.52 -6.24
N PRO A 75 -23.11 -13.76 -4.92
CA PRO A 75 -24.20 -14.40 -4.19
C PRO A 75 -25.44 -13.51 -4.16
N ILE A 76 -26.61 -14.15 -4.19
CA ILE A 76 -27.92 -13.50 -4.21
C ILE A 76 -28.53 -13.42 -2.81
N GLU A 77 -29.32 -12.38 -2.55
CA GLU A 77 -30.18 -12.35 -1.37
C GLU A 77 -31.30 -13.41 -1.48
N LYS A 78 -31.72 -13.97 -0.35
CA LYS A 78 -32.80 -14.97 -0.32
C LYS A 78 -34.15 -14.40 -0.81
N ASP A 79 -34.41 -13.13 -0.52
CA ASP A 79 -35.60 -12.41 -0.98
C ASP A 79 -35.20 -11.23 -1.86
N LEU A 80 -35.53 -11.33 -3.15
CA LEU A 80 -35.22 -10.33 -4.17
C LEU A 80 -36.16 -9.13 -4.18
N THR A 81 -37.33 -9.26 -3.55
CA THR A 81 -38.35 -8.21 -3.47
C THR A 81 -38.16 -7.33 -2.24
N ARG A 82 -37.46 -7.84 -1.22
CA ARG A 82 -37.10 -7.07 -0.03
C ARG A 82 -36.23 -5.88 -0.40
N THR A 83 -36.70 -4.69 -0.04
CA THR A 83 -35.92 -3.45 -0.12
C THR A 83 -35.39 -3.04 1.24
N VAL A 84 -34.17 -2.52 1.28
CA VAL A 84 -33.56 -1.93 2.50
C VAL A 84 -33.21 -0.47 2.28
N ASP A 85 -33.32 0.33 3.34
CA ASP A 85 -33.00 1.76 3.32
C ASP A 85 -31.49 2.03 3.28
N ASP A 86 -30.70 1.17 3.93
CA ASP A 86 -29.24 1.15 3.88
C ASP A 86 -28.76 -0.19 3.31
N ASN A 87 -27.95 -0.15 2.26
CA ASN A 87 -27.37 -1.34 1.65
C ASN A 87 -26.44 -2.10 2.61
N CYS A 88 -25.94 -1.47 3.67
CA CYS A 88 -25.19 -2.17 4.71
C CYS A 88 -26.04 -3.14 5.55
N ALA A 89 -27.37 -3.07 5.44
CA ALA A 89 -28.29 -4.02 6.05
C ALA A 89 -28.51 -5.29 5.20
N LEU A 90 -27.99 -5.35 3.98
CA LEU A 90 -27.97 -6.56 3.15
C LEU A 90 -27.05 -7.62 3.77
N MET A 91 -27.35 -8.89 3.52
CA MET A 91 -26.52 -10.01 3.96
C MET A 91 -25.24 -10.09 3.12
N TYR A 92 -25.36 -9.86 1.81
CA TYR A 92 -24.23 -9.81 0.89
C TYR A 92 -24.12 -8.41 0.25
N LEU A 93 -23.15 -7.59 0.69
CA LEU A 93 -22.83 -6.34 0.01
C LEU A 93 -21.99 -6.63 -1.23
N ASN A 94 -22.69 -6.78 -2.35
CA ASN A 94 -22.10 -6.79 -3.67
C ASN A 94 -22.83 -5.78 -4.57
N VAL A 95 -22.19 -5.42 -5.69
CA VAL A 95 -22.71 -4.38 -6.57
C VAL A 95 -24.02 -4.80 -7.22
N ALA A 96 -24.22 -6.10 -7.47
CA ALA A 96 -25.45 -6.64 -8.06
C ALA A 96 -26.66 -6.52 -7.12
N ASN A 97 -26.52 -6.87 -5.84
CA ASN A 97 -27.57 -6.69 -4.83
C ASN A 97 -27.88 -5.21 -4.59
N LEU A 98 -26.87 -4.34 -4.60
CA LEU A 98 -27.09 -2.90 -4.54
C LEU A 98 -27.90 -2.40 -5.74
N LEU A 99 -27.58 -2.87 -6.95
CA LEU A 99 -28.32 -2.52 -8.17
C LEU A 99 -29.77 -3.01 -8.08
N ASN A 100 -30.00 -4.25 -7.64
CA ASN A 100 -31.34 -4.79 -7.46
C ASN A 100 -32.14 -4.03 -6.41
N ASN A 101 -31.57 -3.77 -5.22
CA ASN A 101 -32.23 -2.97 -4.19
C ASN A 101 -32.57 -1.57 -4.71
N SER A 102 -31.63 -0.93 -5.42
CA SER A 102 -31.86 0.39 -6.04
C SER A 102 -32.96 0.36 -7.10
N LYS A 103 -33.02 -0.69 -7.92
CA LYS A 103 -34.07 -0.91 -8.93
C LYS A 103 -35.44 -1.05 -8.26
N GLN A 104 -35.59 -1.96 -7.29
CA GLN A 104 -36.85 -2.20 -6.60
C GLN A 104 -37.33 -0.94 -5.85
N ARG A 105 -36.42 -0.22 -5.20
CA ARG A 105 -36.74 1.03 -4.52
C ARG A 105 -37.15 2.13 -5.49
N TYR A 106 -36.45 2.29 -6.61
CA TYR A 106 -36.77 3.27 -7.65
C TYR A 106 -38.17 3.04 -8.25
N MET A 107 -38.53 1.78 -8.53
CA MET A 107 -39.88 1.45 -9.03
C MET A 107 -40.97 1.77 -8.01
N ASN A 108 -40.65 1.69 -6.71
CA ASN A 108 -41.55 2.04 -5.60
C ASN A 108 -41.48 3.53 -5.17
N ASP A 109 -40.99 4.42 -6.04
CA ASP A 109 -40.82 5.87 -5.78
C ASP A 109 -39.92 6.21 -4.58
N LYS A 110 -39.07 5.27 -4.14
CA LYS A 110 -38.03 5.44 -3.11
C LYS A 110 -36.67 5.57 -3.77
N PHE A 111 -36.34 6.75 -4.28
CA PHE A 111 -35.16 6.94 -5.14
C PHE A 111 -33.87 7.32 -4.38
N TYR A 112 -33.95 7.52 -3.06
CA TYR A 112 -32.82 7.66 -2.16
C TYR A 112 -32.51 6.34 -1.44
N THR A 113 -31.21 6.03 -1.32
CA THR A 113 -30.73 4.83 -0.62
C THR A 113 -29.38 5.13 0.04
N TYR A 114 -29.16 4.65 1.27
CA TYR A 114 -27.86 4.75 1.92
C TYR A 114 -26.91 3.64 1.47
N VAL A 115 -25.63 3.99 1.45
CA VAL A 115 -24.49 3.07 1.42
C VAL A 115 -23.57 3.53 2.54
N ALA A 116 -23.76 2.99 3.74
CA ALA A 116 -23.14 3.48 4.96
C ALA A 116 -23.42 4.99 5.19
N ASN A 117 -22.39 5.84 5.11
CA ASN A 117 -22.49 7.29 5.29
C ASN A 117 -22.71 8.07 3.97
N ILE A 118 -22.81 7.37 2.83
CA ILE A 118 -23.01 7.97 1.51
C ILE A 118 -24.49 7.85 1.14
N LEU A 119 -25.06 8.91 0.57
CA LEU A 119 -26.39 8.88 0.00
C LEU A 119 -26.31 8.66 -1.51
N VAL A 120 -26.90 7.58 -2.01
CA VAL A 120 -27.12 7.36 -3.45
C VAL A 120 -28.50 7.89 -3.82
N ALA A 121 -28.55 8.75 -4.83
CA ALA A 121 -29.77 9.44 -5.27
C ALA A 121 -29.99 9.19 -6.76
N ILE A 122 -31.00 8.38 -7.12
CA ILE A 122 -31.36 8.14 -8.51
C ILE A 122 -32.38 9.19 -8.93
N ASN A 123 -32.17 9.91 -10.03
CA ASN A 123 -33.10 10.97 -10.43
C ASN A 123 -34.48 10.39 -10.84
N PRO A 124 -35.60 10.74 -10.19
CA PRO A 124 -36.92 10.20 -10.55
C PRO A 124 -37.51 10.77 -11.85
N TYR A 125 -36.99 11.89 -12.38
CA TYR A 125 -37.56 12.64 -13.52
C TYR A 125 -39.04 13.03 -13.38
N LYS A 126 -39.60 12.91 -12.18
CA LYS A 126 -40.96 13.33 -11.82
C LYS A 126 -40.97 13.98 -10.44
N ASN A 127 -41.93 14.88 -10.24
CA ASN A 127 -42.16 15.46 -8.92
C ASN A 127 -42.98 14.48 -8.07
N ILE A 128 -42.48 14.15 -6.87
CA ILE A 128 -43.16 13.24 -5.94
C ILE A 128 -43.82 14.10 -4.86
N LYS A 129 -45.15 14.12 -4.86
CA LYS A 129 -45.96 14.93 -3.94
C LYS A 129 -45.65 14.57 -2.48
N GLY A 130 -45.57 15.56 -1.60
CA GLY A 130 -45.30 15.34 -0.16
C GLY A 130 -43.83 15.13 0.20
N PHE A 131 -42.96 14.88 -0.78
CA PHE A 131 -41.59 14.45 -0.50
C PHE A 131 -40.69 15.58 0.01
N TYR A 132 -40.85 16.79 -0.53
CA TYR A 132 -40.04 17.98 -0.17
C TYR A 132 -40.86 19.07 0.55
N ASP A 133 -42.01 18.71 1.11
CA ASP A 133 -42.91 19.65 1.77
C ASP A 133 -42.35 20.16 3.11
N ALA A 134 -42.86 21.30 3.58
CA ALA A 134 -42.46 21.89 4.86
C ALA A 134 -42.68 20.95 6.06
N ALA A 135 -43.66 20.05 5.98
CA ALA A 135 -43.88 19.02 6.99
C ALA A 135 -42.70 18.03 7.06
N THR A 136 -42.22 17.57 5.91
CA THR A 136 -41.07 16.66 5.81
C THR A 136 -39.79 17.32 6.28
N ILE A 137 -39.55 18.58 5.91
CA ILE A 137 -38.42 19.38 6.41
C ILE A 137 -38.39 19.41 7.94
N LYS A 138 -39.55 19.64 8.59
CA LYS A 138 -39.64 19.64 10.06
C LYS A 138 -39.45 18.24 10.66
N ALA A 139 -39.97 17.19 10.01
CA ALA A 139 -39.89 15.82 10.53
C ALA A 139 -38.44 15.31 10.66
N TYR A 140 -37.57 15.70 9.74
CA TYR A 140 -36.15 15.29 9.74
C TYR A 140 -35.27 16.06 10.74
N LYS A 141 -35.77 17.13 11.36
CA LYS A 141 -34.98 17.98 12.28
C LYS A 141 -34.52 17.20 13.52
N GLY A 142 -33.20 17.17 13.74
CA GLY A 142 -32.59 16.55 14.92
C GLY A 142 -32.71 15.02 14.98
N LYS A 143 -33.01 14.36 13.86
CA LYS A 143 -33.11 12.90 13.78
C LYS A 143 -31.76 12.29 13.38
N SER A 144 -31.38 11.21 14.05
CA SER A 144 -30.17 10.45 13.70
C SER A 144 -30.32 9.76 12.34
N LEU A 145 -29.19 9.51 11.67
CA LEU A 145 -29.16 8.79 10.40
C LEU A 145 -29.76 7.38 10.60
N GLY A 146 -30.64 6.94 9.70
CA GLY A 146 -31.30 5.64 9.76
C GLY A 146 -32.55 5.57 10.66
N THR A 147 -32.88 6.61 11.44
CA THR A 147 -34.17 6.67 12.17
C THR A 147 -35.35 6.94 11.24
N LEU A 148 -35.11 7.74 10.20
CA LEU A 148 -36.07 8.02 9.14
C LEU A 148 -35.53 7.47 7.80
N PRO A 149 -36.40 7.28 6.81
CA PRO A 149 -36.00 6.83 5.48
C PRO A 149 -34.92 7.71 4.86
N PRO A 150 -34.09 7.18 3.94
CA PRO A 150 -32.99 7.91 3.32
C PRO A 150 -33.48 9.14 2.58
N HIS A 151 -32.82 10.28 2.86
CA HIS A 151 -33.14 11.57 2.25
C HIS A 151 -31.95 12.52 2.34
N CYS A 152 -31.84 13.48 1.41
CA CYS A 152 -30.85 14.56 1.47
C CYS A 152 -30.96 15.43 2.74
N PHE A 153 -32.15 15.55 3.34
CA PHE A 153 -32.39 16.28 4.59
C PHE A 153 -31.70 15.63 5.79
N ALA A 154 -31.65 14.30 5.83
CA ALA A 154 -30.92 13.59 6.87
C ALA A 154 -29.40 13.82 6.77
N ILE A 155 -28.86 13.97 5.55
CA ILE A 155 -27.45 14.35 5.35
C ILE A 155 -27.22 15.80 5.80
N ALA A 156 -28.12 16.72 5.45
CA ALA A 156 -28.04 18.11 5.88
C ALA A 156 -28.10 18.25 7.42
N ASP A 157 -29.02 17.54 8.09
CA ASP A 157 -29.14 17.51 9.55
C ASP A 157 -27.92 16.88 10.21
N LYS A 158 -27.41 15.78 9.65
CA LYS A 158 -26.17 15.15 10.10
C LYS A 158 -25.01 16.14 10.04
N SER A 159 -24.80 16.83 8.91
CA SER A 159 -23.75 17.83 8.76
C SER A 159 -23.92 18.97 9.77
N TYR A 160 -25.14 19.43 10.03
CA TYR A 160 -25.40 20.45 11.06
C TYR A 160 -25.04 19.96 12.47
N ARG A 161 -25.45 18.74 12.84
CA ARG A 161 -25.12 18.16 14.14
C ARG A 161 -23.62 17.91 14.32
N ASP A 162 -22.95 17.39 13.29
CA ASP A 162 -21.50 17.16 13.31
C ASP A 162 -20.75 18.48 13.46
N MET A 163 -21.16 19.53 12.74
CA MET A 163 -20.60 20.87 12.89
C MET A 163 -20.71 21.37 14.34
N LYS A 164 -21.89 21.22 14.94
CA LYS A 164 -22.17 21.63 16.32
C LYS A 164 -21.36 20.83 17.35
N VAL A 165 -21.21 19.52 17.17
CA VAL A 165 -20.52 18.63 18.12
C VAL A 165 -19.01 18.78 18.04
N PHE A 166 -18.45 18.83 16.83
CA PHE A 166 -17.01 18.89 16.62
C PHE A 166 -16.45 20.32 16.58
N ASN A 167 -17.33 21.33 16.59
CA ASN A 167 -16.97 22.74 16.37
C ASN A 167 -16.09 22.94 15.12
N GLN A 168 -16.39 22.16 14.07
CA GLN A 168 -15.63 22.12 12.82
C GLN A 168 -16.60 22.29 11.65
N SER A 169 -16.28 23.19 10.71
CA SER A 169 -17.05 23.36 9.47
C SER A 169 -17.17 22.05 8.69
N GLN A 170 -18.29 21.89 7.99
CA GLN A 170 -18.61 20.68 7.23
C GLN A 170 -18.75 20.99 5.75
N SER A 171 -18.56 19.99 4.90
CA SER A 171 -18.77 20.06 3.46
C SER A 171 -19.58 18.87 2.98
N VAL A 172 -20.59 19.13 2.14
CA VAL A 172 -21.36 18.10 1.45
C VAL A 172 -21.03 18.16 -0.03
N ILE A 173 -20.48 17.08 -0.56
CA ILE A 173 -20.06 16.98 -1.96
C ILE A 173 -21.16 16.23 -2.73
N VAL A 174 -21.85 16.97 -3.60
CA VAL A 174 -22.88 16.44 -4.49
C VAL A 174 -22.25 16.21 -5.86
N SER A 175 -22.19 14.95 -6.28
CA SER A 175 -21.49 14.53 -7.49
C SER A 175 -22.33 13.55 -8.29
N GLY A 176 -22.04 13.41 -9.58
CA GLY A 176 -22.81 12.56 -10.50
C GLY A 176 -22.79 13.10 -11.92
N GLU A 177 -23.21 12.30 -12.89
CA GLU A 177 -23.26 12.71 -14.29
C GLU A 177 -24.19 13.91 -14.56
N SER A 178 -24.06 14.52 -15.74
CA SER A 178 -24.97 15.59 -16.15
C SER A 178 -26.41 15.08 -16.25
N GLY A 179 -27.36 15.83 -15.69
CA GLY A 179 -28.78 15.44 -15.62
C GLY A 179 -29.13 14.46 -14.49
N ALA A 180 -28.19 14.09 -13.61
CA ALA A 180 -28.45 13.20 -12.48
C ALA A 180 -29.17 13.87 -11.28
N GLY A 181 -29.45 15.18 -11.33
CA GLY A 181 -30.20 15.89 -10.28
C GLY A 181 -29.36 16.53 -9.16
N LYS A 182 -28.06 16.79 -9.39
CA LYS A 182 -27.17 17.43 -8.40
C LYS A 182 -27.69 18.77 -7.89
N THR A 183 -28.04 19.67 -8.82
CA THR A 183 -28.50 21.04 -8.53
C THR A 183 -29.79 21.06 -7.71
N GLU A 184 -30.72 20.15 -7.98
CA GLU A 184 -31.97 20.04 -7.21
C GLU A 184 -31.71 19.54 -5.78
N ASN A 185 -30.83 18.54 -5.61
CA ASN A 185 -30.40 18.09 -4.28
C ASN A 185 -29.79 19.24 -3.47
N THR A 186 -28.92 20.04 -4.09
CA THR A 186 -28.31 21.22 -3.47
C THR A 186 -29.36 22.26 -3.04
N LYS A 187 -30.36 22.54 -3.88
CA LYS A 187 -31.46 23.46 -3.54
C LYS A 187 -32.25 22.96 -2.34
N PHE A 188 -32.63 21.67 -2.32
CA PHE A 188 -33.37 21.09 -1.20
C PHE A 188 -32.58 21.13 0.11
N MET A 189 -31.27 20.86 0.06
CA MET A 189 -30.41 20.94 1.23
C MET A 189 -30.29 22.37 1.78
N ILE A 190 -30.08 23.36 0.91
CA ILE A 190 -30.04 24.77 1.33
C ILE A 190 -31.38 25.16 1.96
N ASN A 191 -32.50 24.81 1.31
CA ASN A 191 -33.83 25.09 1.83
C ASN A 191 -34.06 24.45 3.20
N TYR A 192 -33.57 23.23 3.42
CA TYR A 192 -33.64 22.54 4.71
C TYR A 192 -32.87 23.27 5.81
N LEU A 193 -31.61 23.65 5.54
CA LEU A 193 -30.77 24.34 6.52
C LEU A 193 -31.36 25.71 6.89
N VAL A 194 -31.76 26.48 5.88
CA VAL A 194 -32.34 27.81 6.05
C VAL A 194 -33.70 27.74 6.76
N SER A 195 -34.59 26.83 6.35
CA SER A 195 -35.94 26.73 6.95
C SER A 195 -35.94 26.26 8.42
N ASN A 196 -35.02 25.36 8.80
CA ASN A 196 -35.01 24.79 10.15
C ASN A 196 -34.11 25.52 11.16
N TYR A 197 -33.04 26.15 10.66
CA TYR A 197 -31.98 26.78 11.46
C TYR A 197 -31.79 28.27 11.12
N GLY A 198 -32.66 28.85 10.30
CA GLY A 198 -32.70 30.28 10.00
C GLY A 198 -32.85 31.13 11.27
N SER A 199 -32.26 32.33 11.26
CA SER A 199 -32.34 33.32 12.35
C SER A 199 -33.72 33.98 12.50
N GLY A 200 -34.72 33.58 11.70
CA GLY A 200 -36.06 34.18 11.65
C GLY A 200 -36.14 35.42 10.76
N GLN A 201 -35.04 35.81 10.10
CA GLN A 201 -35.02 36.89 9.11
C GLN A 201 -35.44 36.37 7.73
N THR A 202 -36.74 36.38 7.44
CA THR A 202 -37.31 35.90 6.16
C THR A 202 -36.68 36.56 4.92
N SER A 203 -36.13 37.77 5.06
CA SER A 203 -35.46 38.50 3.97
C SER A 203 -34.06 37.97 3.64
N LEU A 204 -33.32 37.43 4.61
CA LEU A 204 -32.01 36.79 4.39
C LEU A 204 -32.22 35.42 3.73
N ASP A 205 -33.11 34.63 4.31
CA ASP A 205 -33.44 33.28 3.90
C ASP A 205 -33.89 33.24 2.42
N SER A 206 -34.74 34.17 2.03
CA SER A 206 -35.19 34.31 0.64
C SER A 206 -34.07 34.72 -0.31
N LYS A 207 -33.16 35.62 0.08
CA LYS A 207 -32.01 35.99 -0.76
C LYS A 207 -31.07 34.81 -1.05
N ILE A 208 -30.82 33.96 -0.06
CA ILE A 208 -29.97 32.77 -0.22
C ILE A 208 -30.58 31.81 -1.26
N ILE A 209 -31.91 31.61 -1.22
CA ILE A 209 -32.61 30.74 -2.17
C ILE A 209 -32.65 31.35 -3.58
N GLU A 210 -32.91 32.66 -3.68
CA GLU A 210 -33.05 33.42 -4.94
C GLU A 210 -31.72 33.66 -5.67
N ALA A 211 -30.58 33.41 -5.03
CA ALA A 211 -29.27 33.45 -5.68
C ALA A 211 -29.10 32.35 -6.75
N ASN A 212 -29.73 31.18 -6.59
CA ASN A 212 -29.57 30.05 -7.51
C ASN A 212 -30.08 30.34 -8.93
N PRO A 213 -31.32 30.83 -9.16
CA PRO A 213 -31.78 31.19 -10.50
C PRO A 213 -30.85 32.14 -11.26
N LEU A 214 -30.19 33.05 -10.54
CA LEU A 214 -29.24 33.99 -11.11
C LEU A 214 -27.95 33.29 -11.56
N LEU A 215 -27.39 32.43 -10.71
CA LEU A 215 -26.22 31.62 -11.08
C LEU A 215 -26.53 30.65 -12.23
N GLU A 216 -27.75 30.09 -12.28
CA GLU A 216 -28.19 29.25 -13.39
C GLU A 216 -28.33 30.04 -14.70
N ALA A 217 -28.83 31.29 -14.66
CA ALA A 217 -28.94 32.12 -15.85
C ALA A 217 -27.59 32.35 -16.52
N PHE A 218 -26.55 32.69 -15.73
CA PHE A 218 -25.24 33.06 -16.25
C PHE A 218 -24.25 31.88 -16.34
N GLY A 219 -24.49 30.77 -15.64
CA GLY A 219 -23.55 29.66 -15.54
C GLY A 219 -24.05 28.33 -16.10
N ASN A 220 -25.35 28.20 -16.40
CA ASN A 220 -25.89 26.98 -17.00
C ASN A 220 -26.12 27.15 -18.51
N ALA A 221 -26.01 26.03 -19.22
CA ALA A 221 -26.26 25.92 -20.64
C ALA A 221 -26.91 24.57 -20.97
N LYS A 222 -27.55 24.48 -22.15
CA LYS A 222 -28.04 23.21 -22.69
C LYS A 222 -26.89 22.44 -23.35
N THR A 223 -26.75 21.17 -23.00
CA THR A 223 -25.91 20.18 -23.67
C THR A 223 -26.77 19.13 -24.35
N VAL A 224 -26.15 18.21 -25.11
CA VAL A 224 -26.87 17.07 -25.73
C VAL A 224 -27.55 16.20 -24.67
N ARG A 225 -26.98 16.10 -23.46
CA ARG A 225 -27.43 15.21 -22.39
C ARG A 225 -28.23 15.88 -21.28
N ASN A 226 -28.36 17.20 -21.26
CA ASN A 226 -29.11 17.93 -20.22
C ASN A 226 -29.50 19.33 -20.72
N ASN A 227 -30.76 19.71 -20.49
CA ASN A 227 -31.28 21.02 -20.90
C ASN A 227 -30.81 22.18 -20.00
N ASN A 228 -30.47 21.92 -18.74
CA ASN A 228 -30.01 22.92 -17.77
C ASN A 228 -28.75 22.40 -17.06
N SER A 229 -27.63 22.35 -17.79
CA SER A 229 -26.35 21.82 -17.29
C SER A 229 -25.49 22.95 -16.73
N SER A 230 -25.11 22.86 -15.46
CA SER A 230 -24.09 23.75 -14.89
C SER A 230 -22.74 23.52 -15.57
N ARG A 231 -22.15 24.59 -16.11
CA ARG A 231 -20.83 24.60 -16.75
C ARG A 231 -19.79 25.36 -15.91
N PHE A 232 -20.00 25.34 -14.61
CA PHE A 232 -19.12 25.86 -13.57
C PHE A 232 -19.32 25.00 -12.30
N GLY A 233 -18.31 24.94 -11.44
CA GLY A 233 -18.44 24.40 -10.10
C GLY A 233 -18.97 25.47 -9.16
N LYS A 234 -20.00 25.16 -8.37
CA LYS A 234 -20.51 26.06 -7.34
C LYS A 234 -20.25 25.48 -5.95
N PHE A 235 -19.70 26.30 -5.08
CA PHE A 235 -19.53 26.01 -3.67
C PHE A 235 -20.30 27.05 -2.87
N ILE A 236 -21.34 26.59 -2.20
CA ILE A 236 -22.25 27.45 -1.45
C ILE A 236 -22.04 27.18 0.03
N GLU A 237 -21.55 28.16 0.75
CA GLU A 237 -21.32 28.10 2.18
C GLU A 237 -22.51 28.73 2.90
N VAL A 238 -23.19 27.95 3.72
CA VAL A 238 -24.17 28.48 4.67
C VAL A 238 -23.44 28.69 5.98
N HIS A 239 -23.37 29.94 6.45
CA HIS A 239 -22.66 30.31 7.66
C HIS A 239 -23.59 30.24 8.88
N PHE A 240 -22.97 29.90 10.02
CA PHE A 240 -23.64 29.78 11.31
C PHE A 240 -22.91 30.60 12.36
N ASN A 241 -23.70 31.33 13.16
CA ASN A 241 -23.20 32.07 14.32
C ASN A 241 -22.87 31.15 15.50
N ASP A 242 -22.37 31.73 16.61
CA ASP A 242 -22.04 31.00 17.84
C ASP A 242 -23.25 30.30 18.50
N LYS A 243 -24.47 30.69 18.14
CA LYS A 243 -25.72 30.04 18.57
C LYS A 243 -26.15 28.93 17.61
N HIS A 244 -25.34 28.63 16.58
CA HIS A 244 -25.61 27.69 15.49
C HIS A 244 -26.88 28.03 14.69
N ALA A 245 -27.25 29.31 14.58
CA ALA A 245 -28.30 29.76 13.66
C ALA A 245 -27.67 30.33 12.38
N VAL A 246 -28.37 30.19 11.26
CA VAL A 246 -27.93 30.72 9.96
C VAL A 246 -27.95 32.25 10.02
N ASP A 247 -26.78 32.84 9.83
CA ASP A 247 -26.54 34.29 9.85
C ASP A 247 -25.96 34.84 8.55
N GLY A 248 -25.58 33.97 7.61
CA GLY A 248 -25.00 34.38 6.34
C GLY A 248 -24.84 33.26 5.32
N ALA A 249 -24.43 33.63 4.10
CA ALA A 249 -24.01 32.67 3.08
C ALA A 249 -22.95 33.28 2.15
N GLN A 250 -22.05 32.44 1.65
CA GLN A 250 -21.05 32.80 0.66
C GLN A 250 -21.14 31.89 -0.56
N PHE A 251 -21.26 32.50 -1.74
CA PHE A 251 -21.32 31.83 -3.03
C PHE A 251 -19.97 31.96 -3.72
N SER A 252 -19.23 30.85 -3.80
CA SER A 252 -18.01 30.76 -4.59
C SER A 252 -18.27 29.95 -5.85
N HIS A 253 -17.70 30.41 -6.96
CA HIS A 253 -17.70 29.67 -8.19
C HIS A 253 -16.27 29.31 -8.56
N TYR A 254 -16.13 28.18 -9.24
CA TYR A 254 -14.87 27.69 -9.75
C TYR A 254 -15.10 27.21 -11.18
N LEU A 255 -14.08 27.26 -12.02
CA LEU A 255 -14.04 26.49 -13.27
C LEU A 255 -15.16 26.82 -14.29
N LEU A 256 -15.46 28.11 -14.52
CA LEU A 256 -16.37 28.52 -15.59
C LEU A 256 -15.82 28.11 -16.97
N GLU A 257 -16.61 27.41 -17.78
CA GLU A 257 -16.26 27.01 -19.15
C GLU A 257 -16.30 28.22 -20.11
N ARG A 258 -15.20 28.96 -20.19
CA ARG A 258 -15.10 30.21 -20.98
C ARG A 258 -15.20 29.97 -22.48
N SER A 259 -14.66 28.87 -22.99
CA SER A 259 -14.66 28.60 -24.44
C SER A 259 -16.06 28.45 -25.03
N ARG A 260 -17.04 28.01 -24.23
CA ARG A 260 -18.46 27.95 -24.63
C ARG A 260 -19.01 29.29 -25.12
N ILE A 261 -18.43 30.40 -24.68
CA ILE A 261 -18.86 31.74 -25.10
C ILE A 261 -18.69 31.93 -26.60
N VAL A 262 -17.58 31.42 -27.16
CA VAL A 262 -17.20 31.68 -28.55
C VAL A 262 -17.48 30.50 -29.49
N SER A 263 -17.57 29.29 -28.95
CA SER A 263 -17.85 28.08 -29.75
C SER A 263 -18.67 27.07 -28.97
N GLN A 264 -19.62 26.40 -29.64
CA GLN A 264 -20.44 25.34 -29.08
C GLN A 264 -20.48 24.12 -30.00
N ASN A 265 -20.68 22.95 -29.41
CA ASN A 265 -20.91 21.72 -30.18
C ASN A 265 -22.32 21.75 -30.83
N LYS A 266 -22.47 20.99 -31.91
CA LYS A 266 -23.76 20.82 -32.60
C LYS A 266 -24.84 20.34 -31.61
N ASN A 267 -26.02 20.94 -31.67
CA ASN A 267 -27.17 20.70 -30.76
C ASN A 267 -26.99 21.14 -29.29
N GLU A 268 -25.91 21.84 -28.96
CA GLU A 268 -25.74 22.51 -27.66
C GLU A 268 -26.10 24.00 -27.74
N ARG A 269 -26.29 24.65 -26.59
CA ARG A 269 -26.45 26.10 -26.49
C ARG A 269 -25.28 26.76 -25.79
N ASN A 270 -25.18 28.07 -26.00
CA ASN A 270 -24.44 28.96 -25.13
C ASN A 270 -25.19 29.15 -23.78
N TYR A 271 -24.67 29.97 -22.87
CA TYR A 271 -25.29 30.24 -21.57
C TYR A 271 -26.73 30.78 -21.69
N HIS A 272 -27.61 30.36 -20.78
CA HIS A 272 -29.05 30.66 -20.87
C HIS A 272 -29.36 32.15 -20.92
N ILE A 273 -28.58 32.99 -20.23
CA ILE A 273 -28.79 34.45 -20.20
C ILE A 273 -28.84 35.08 -21.61
N PHE A 274 -28.06 34.58 -22.58
CA PHE A 274 -28.08 35.10 -23.94
C PHE A 274 -29.45 34.90 -24.61
N TYR A 275 -30.00 33.69 -24.51
CA TYR A 275 -31.30 33.34 -25.10
C TYR A 275 -32.44 34.02 -24.34
N ARG A 276 -32.40 34.03 -23.01
CA ARG A 276 -33.37 34.72 -22.15
C ARG A 276 -33.43 36.21 -22.48
N LEU A 277 -32.29 36.86 -22.67
CA LEU A 277 -32.22 38.28 -23.02
C LEU A 277 -32.77 38.54 -24.44
N CYS A 278 -32.36 37.75 -25.45
CA CYS A 278 -32.87 37.90 -26.82
C CYS A 278 -34.37 37.60 -26.95
N ALA A 279 -34.90 36.65 -26.18
CA ALA A 279 -36.30 36.25 -26.26
C ALA A 279 -37.21 37.09 -25.35
N GLY A 280 -36.88 37.18 -24.06
CA GLY A 280 -37.77 37.68 -23.01
C GLY A 280 -37.62 39.17 -22.65
N ALA A 281 -36.59 39.88 -23.14
CA ALA A 281 -36.43 41.29 -22.82
C ALA A 281 -37.58 42.16 -23.39
N PRO A 282 -38.05 43.18 -22.63
CA PRO A 282 -38.98 44.20 -23.15
C PRO A 282 -38.46 44.90 -24.41
N ALA A 283 -39.37 45.41 -25.26
CA ALA A 283 -39.00 46.01 -26.55
C ALA A 283 -38.09 47.24 -26.41
N ASP A 284 -38.30 48.06 -25.38
CA ASP A 284 -37.44 49.20 -25.02
C ASP A 284 -36.01 48.74 -24.67
N VAL A 285 -35.89 47.67 -23.87
CA VAL A 285 -34.59 47.09 -23.51
C VAL A 285 -33.91 46.46 -24.73
N LYS A 286 -34.64 45.74 -25.58
CA LYS A 286 -34.09 45.15 -26.81
C LYS A 286 -33.55 46.22 -27.75
N ASN A 287 -34.28 47.31 -27.95
CA ASN A 287 -33.86 48.41 -28.80
C ASN A 287 -32.63 49.13 -28.22
N ALA A 288 -32.61 49.41 -26.91
CA ALA A 288 -31.47 50.02 -26.23
C ALA A 288 -30.20 49.15 -26.30
N LEU A 289 -30.34 47.82 -26.29
CA LEU A 289 -29.23 46.87 -26.39
C LEU A 289 -28.91 46.44 -27.83
N LYS A 290 -29.65 46.96 -28.82
CA LYS A 290 -29.56 46.61 -30.25
C LYS A 290 -29.65 45.10 -30.48
N LEU A 291 -30.57 44.43 -29.78
CA LEU A 291 -30.69 42.98 -29.79
C LEU A 291 -31.50 42.46 -30.99
N GLN A 292 -31.04 41.36 -31.56
CA GLN A 292 -31.71 40.61 -32.63
C GLN A 292 -32.08 39.19 -32.18
N ALA A 293 -32.71 38.42 -33.07
CA ALA A 293 -32.99 37.01 -32.80
C ALA A 293 -31.68 36.21 -32.57
N PRO A 294 -31.68 35.14 -31.74
CA PRO A 294 -30.47 34.37 -31.44
C PRO A 294 -29.68 33.90 -32.66
N GLY A 295 -30.37 33.55 -33.77
CA GLY A 295 -29.72 33.10 -35.00
C GLY A 295 -28.87 34.16 -35.73
N ALA A 296 -29.03 35.45 -35.40
CA ALA A 296 -28.27 36.54 -35.99
C ALA A 296 -26.87 36.72 -35.37
N TYR A 297 -26.56 36.01 -34.29
CA TYR A 297 -25.29 36.13 -33.57
C TYR A 297 -24.38 34.92 -33.83
N GLN A 298 -23.15 35.17 -34.26
CA GLN A 298 -22.15 34.14 -34.56
C GLN A 298 -21.80 33.27 -33.34
N TYR A 299 -21.85 33.85 -32.14
CA TYR A 299 -21.62 33.11 -30.89
C TYR A 299 -22.82 32.27 -30.42
N LEU A 300 -23.96 32.30 -31.13
CA LEU A 300 -25.15 31.51 -30.82
C LEU A 300 -25.56 30.57 -31.96
N ASN A 301 -25.25 30.94 -33.21
CA ASN A 301 -25.69 30.22 -34.42
C ASN A 301 -24.89 28.94 -34.75
N GLN A 302 -23.79 28.68 -34.04
CA GLN A 302 -23.01 27.45 -34.15
C GLN A 302 -23.72 26.25 -33.47
N GLY A 303 -24.61 26.54 -32.52
CA GLY A 303 -25.37 25.56 -31.74
C GLY A 303 -26.87 25.53 -32.07
N ASP A 304 -27.69 25.17 -31.08
CA ASP A 304 -29.16 25.18 -31.18
C ASP A 304 -29.72 26.59 -30.89
N THR A 305 -30.24 27.24 -31.93
CA THR A 305 -30.80 28.61 -31.85
C THR A 305 -32.29 28.66 -31.62
N ARG A 306 -32.97 27.50 -31.51
CA ARG A 306 -34.43 27.48 -31.28
C ARG A 306 -34.78 28.24 -30.00
N LEU A 307 -36.03 28.60 -29.82
CA LEU A 307 -36.54 29.04 -28.51
C LEU A 307 -37.40 27.91 -27.96
N PHE A 308 -37.30 27.63 -26.66
CA PHE A 308 -38.10 26.59 -26.03
C PHE A 308 -39.32 27.20 -25.30
N GLY A 309 -40.43 26.46 -25.30
CA GLY A 309 -41.60 26.68 -24.45
C GLY A 309 -41.91 25.40 -23.67
N GLY A 310 -42.23 25.53 -22.37
CA GLY A 310 -42.47 24.39 -21.47
C GLY A 310 -41.45 24.27 -20.34
N GLN A 311 -40.67 23.17 -20.30
CA GLN A 311 -39.75 22.85 -19.17
C GLN A 311 -38.54 23.82 -19.07
N LEU A 312 -38.12 24.39 -20.20
CA LEU A 312 -37.22 25.53 -20.29
C LEU A 312 -37.95 26.57 -21.13
N ASP A 313 -38.24 27.73 -20.57
CA ASP A 313 -39.07 28.75 -21.21
C ASP A 313 -38.30 30.07 -21.21
N ASP A 314 -37.60 30.35 -22.30
CA ASP A 314 -36.64 31.45 -22.38
C ASP A 314 -37.30 32.83 -22.03
N PRO A 315 -38.52 33.15 -22.51
CA PRO A 315 -39.27 34.34 -22.09
C PRO A 315 -39.62 34.38 -20.60
N ILE A 316 -40.24 33.33 -20.05
CA ILE A 316 -40.66 33.32 -18.63
C ILE A 316 -39.44 33.32 -17.71
N ASP A 317 -38.39 32.58 -18.08
CA ASP A 317 -37.16 32.48 -17.31
C ASP A 317 -36.36 33.79 -17.32
N PHE A 318 -36.50 34.64 -18.34
CA PHE A 318 -35.97 36.01 -18.29
C PHE A 318 -36.64 36.81 -17.17
N VAL A 319 -37.98 36.79 -17.10
CA VAL A 319 -38.73 37.49 -16.05
C VAL A 319 -38.34 36.97 -14.67
N ARG A 320 -38.15 35.66 -14.51
CA ARG A 320 -37.65 35.05 -13.27
C ARG A 320 -36.24 35.55 -12.92
N THR A 321 -35.35 35.61 -13.90
CA THR A 321 -33.97 36.11 -13.72
C THR A 321 -33.96 37.57 -13.30
N GLU A 322 -34.78 38.41 -13.94
CA GLU A 322 -34.89 39.84 -13.61
C GLU A 322 -35.48 40.04 -12.20
N ASN A 323 -36.46 39.22 -11.82
CA ASN A 323 -37.04 39.25 -10.47
C ASN A 323 -36.05 38.78 -9.39
N ALA A 324 -35.22 37.77 -9.67
CA ALA A 324 -34.15 37.36 -8.78
C ALA A 324 -33.13 38.50 -8.58
N MET A 325 -32.72 39.19 -9.66
CA MET A 325 -31.86 40.37 -9.57
C MET A 325 -32.47 41.49 -8.70
N LYS A 326 -33.79 41.73 -8.82
CA LYS A 326 -34.51 42.70 -7.97
C LYS A 326 -34.45 42.30 -6.49
N LYS A 327 -34.71 41.04 -6.15
CA LYS A 327 -34.70 40.53 -4.76
C LYS A 327 -33.31 40.57 -4.10
N ILE A 328 -32.26 40.34 -4.89
CA ILE A 328 -30.86 40.48 -4.46
C ILE A 328 -30.47 41.95 -4.23
N GLY A 329 -31.31 42.91 -4.62
CA GLY A 329 -31.10 44.34 -4.39
C GLY A 329 -30.32 45.03 -5.52
N MET A 330 -30.33 44.46 -6.74
CA MET A 330 -29.76 45.14 -7.91
C MET A 330 -30.71 46.25 -8.38
N ALA A 331 -30.26 47.50 -8.31
CA ALA A 331 -30.97 48.66 -8.88
C ALA A 331 -31.14 48.52 -10.40
N LYS A 332 -32.15 49.20 -10.97
CA LYS A 332 -32.47 49.14 -12.41
C LYS A 332 -31.26 49.45 -13.30
N ASP A 333 -30.48 50.47 -12.94
CA ASP A 333 -29.30 50.88 -13.71
C ASP A 333 -28.21 49.80 -13.71
N LYS A 334 -27.94 49.20 -12.54
CA LYS A 334 -26.97 48.10 -12.42
C LYS A 334 -27.40 46.86 -13.21
N ARG A 335 -28.71 46.55 -13.24
CA ARG A 335 -29.24 45.45 -14.07
C ARG A 335 -29.03 45.73 -15.56
N MET A 336 -29.30 46.98 -15.98
CA MET A 336 -29.07 47.40 -17.36
C MET A 336 -27.61 47.32 -17.76
N ASP A 337 -26.69 47.75 -16.88
CA ASP A 337 -25.24 47.65 -17.13
C ASP A 337 -24.75 46.20 -17.27
N VAL A 338 -25.32 45.26 -16.51
CA VAL A 338 -25.08 43.82 -16.70
C VAL A 338 -25.56 43.37 -18.08
N PHE A 339 -26.78 43.75 -18.49
CA PHE A 339 -27.32 43.40 -19.80
C PHE A 339 -26.55 44.03 -20.97
N LYS A 340 -26.01 45.25 -20.81
CA LYS A 340 -25.12 45.89 -21.81
C LYS A 340 -23.87 45.04 -22.08
N ILE A 341 -23.22 44.52 -21.04
CA ILE A 341 -22.03 43.67 -21.20
C ILE A 341 -22.40 42.34 -21.90
N VAL A 342 -23.53 41.72 -21.53
CA VAL A 342 -24.03 40.50 -22.20
C VAL A 342 -24.29 40.76 -23.68
N ALA A 343 -24.98 41.85 -24.01
CA ALA A 343 -25.26 42.24 -25.40
C ALA A 343 -23.97 42.58 -26.17
N ALA A 344 -23.03 43.28 -25.56
CA ALA A 344 -21.74 43.59 -26.16
C ALA A 344 -20.95 42.33 -26.53
N VAL A 345 -20.96 41.29 -25.69
CA VAL A 345 -20.33 40.00 -26.02
C VAL A 345 -20.97 39.37 -27.27
N LEU A 346 -22.29 39.45 -27.43
CA LEU A 346 -22.96 38.95 -28.64
C LEU A 346 -22.55 39.74 -29.90
N HIS A 347 -22.51 41.07 -29.80
CA HIS A 347 -22.08 41.94 -30.90
C HIS A 347 -20.62 41.74 -31.29
N LEU A 348 -19.72 41.50 -30.33
CA LEU A 348 -18.32 41.17 -30.61
C LEU A 348 -18.19 39.93 -31.50
N GLY A 349 -19.04 38.92 -31.33
CA GLY A 349 -19.00 37.72 -32.17
C GLY A 349 -19.29 37.97 -33.65
N ASN A 350 -20.05 39.03 -33.96
CA ASN A 350 -20.40 39.41 -35.33
C ASN A 350 -19.35 40.29 -36.01
N VAL A 351 -18.25 40.63 -35.32
CA VAL A 351 -17.14 41.38 -35.92
C VAL A 351 -16.32 40.45 -36.79
N GLU A 352 -16.50 40.56 -38.10
CA GLU A 352 -15.79 39.76 -39.11
C GLU A 352 -14.44 40.42 -39.46
N ILE A 353 -13.37 39.64 -39.40
CA ILE A 353 -11.99 40.10 -39.60
C ILE A 353 -11.36 39.25 -40.71
N ILE A 354 -10.72 39.91 -41.67
CA ILE A 354 -10.06 39.30 -42.83
C ILE A 354 -8.60 39.75 -42.92
N ASP A 355 -7.79 39.03 -43.69
CA ASP A 355 -6.45 39.48 -44.04
C ASP A 355 -6.58 40.58 -45.10
N GLY A 356 -6.16 41.79 -44.75
CA GLY A 356 -6.16 42.95 -45.62
C GLY A 356 -5.06 42.87 -46.70
N SER A 357 -5.17 43.74 -47.70
CA SER A 357 -4.26 43.80 -48.85
C SER A 357 -2.79 43.98 -48.47
N ASN A 358 -2.53 44.56 -47.30
CA ASN A 358 -1.19 44.84 -46.78
C ASN A 358 -0.63 43.71 -45.88
N GLY A 359 -1.30 42.56 -45.80
CA GLY A 359 -0.92 41.41 -44.97
C GLY A 359 -1.23 41.55 -43.48
N GLY A 360 -1.99 42.57 -43.10
CA GLY A 360 -2.46 42.82 -41.73
C GLY A 360 -3.98 42.62 -41.59
N ALA A 361 -4.47 42.41 -40.37
CA ALA A 361 -5.87 42.16 -40.08
C ALA A 361 -6.73 43.42 -40.26
N GLU A 362 -7.82 43.29 -41.01
CA GLU A 362 -8.79 44.37 -41.24
C GLU A 362 -10.22 43.88 -40.93
N VAL A 363 -11.04 44.77 -40.35
CA VAL A 363 -12.45 44.48 -40.07
C VAL A 363 -13.26 44.69 -41.35
N THR A 364 -14.12 43.75 -41.71
CA THR A 364 -14.94 43.87 -42.93
C THR A 364 -15.97 44.99 -42.79
N PRO A 365 -16.43 45.61 -43.90
CA PRO A 365 -17.50 46.60 -43.86
C PRO A 365 -18.79 46.09 -43.19
N LYS A 366 -19.05 44.78 -43.26
CA LYS A 366 -20.19 44.12 -42.58
C LYS A 366 -20.00 44.01 -41.07
N GLY A 367 -18.76 43.93 -40.59
CA GLY A 367 -18.41 43.88 -39.17
C GLY A 367 -18.40 45.25 -38.46
N ILE A 368 -18.34 46.36 -39.21
CA ILE A 368 -18.28 47.73 -38.66
C ILE A 368 -19.50 48.08 -37.78
N PRO A 369 -20.76 47.79 -38.19
CA PRO A 369 -21.92 48.05 -37.33
C PRO A 369 -21.87 47.28 -36.01
N ALA A 370 -21.38 46.03 -36.03
CA ALA A 370 -21.29 45.18 -34.85
C ALA A 370 -20.24 45.68 -33.85
N ILE A 371 -19.05 46.10 -34.33
CA ILE A 371 -18.02 46.66 -33.44
C ILE A 371 -18.42 48.02 -32.87
N ASN A 372 -19.13 48.86 -33.65
CA ASN A 372 -19.68 50.12 -33.16
C ASN A 372 -20.73 49.89 -32.07
N ALA A 373 -21.63 48.91 -32.25
CA ALA A 373 -22.59 48.53 -31.23
C ALA A 373 -21.91 48.01 -29.96
N ALA A 374 -20.89 47.15 -30.09
CA ALA A 374 -20.13 46.66 -28.94
C ALA A 374 -19.39 47.79 -28.20
N ALA A 375 -18.74 48.70 -28.94
CA ALA A 375 -18.01 49.83 -28.38
C ALA A 375 -18.94 50.78 -27.60
N GLU A 376 -20.11 51.10 -28.16
CA GLU A 376 -21.12 51.94 -27.50
C GLU A 376 -21.62 51.32 -26.18
N LEU A 377 -21.95 50.02 -26.20
CA LEU A 377 -22.44 49.30 -25.02
C LEU A 377 -21.38 49.17 -23.92
N LEU A 378 -20.10 49.03 -24.29
CA LEU A 378 -18.96 48.97 -23.36
C LEU A 378 -18.47 50.35 -22.92
N GLY A 379 -18.98 51.43 -23.53
CA GLY A 379 -18.51 52.80 -23.28
C GLY A 379 -17.07 53.04 -23.72
N MET A 380 -16.66 52.44 -24.83
CA MET A 380 -15.33 52.52 -25.44
C MET A 380 -15.37 53.32 -26.75
N ASP A 381 -14.20 53.80 -27.18
CA ASP A 381 -14.06 54.35 -28.53
C ASP A 381 -13.94 53.21 -29.55
N ALA A 382 -14.76 53.26 -30.62
CA ALA A 382 -14.81 52.21 -31.62
C ALA A 382 -13.52 52.11 -32.45
N THR A 383 -12.88 53.24 -32.75
CA THR A 383 -11.63 53.26 -33.53
C THR A 383 -10.48 52.64 -32.73
N GLN A 384 -10.37 53.00 -31.45
CA GLN A 384 -9.39 52.41 -30.55
C GLN A 384 -9.65 50.92 -30.29
N LEU A 385 -10.91 50.49 -30.27
CA LEU A 385 -11.26 49.08 -30.12
C LEU A 385 -10.84 48.27 -31.35
N ILE A 386 -11.09 48.78 -32.57
CA ILE A 386 -10.61 48.17 -33.82
C ILE A 386 -9.09 48.05 -33.79
N GLU A 387 -8.39 49.15 -33.53
CA GLU A 387 -6.93 49.18 -33.49
C GLU A 387 -6.36 48.22 -32.44
N SER A 388 -6.98 48.13 -31.26
CA SER A 388 -6.52 47.24 -30.19
C SER A 388 -6.75 45.76 -30.48
N ILE A 389 -7.72 45.41 -31.34
CA ILE A 389 -7.99 44.03 -31.79
C ILE A 389 -7.07 43.65 -32.95
N THR A 390 -6.83 44.56 -33.90
CA THR A 390 -6.06 44.28 -35.11
C THR A 390 -4.55 44.50 -34.95
N THR A 391 -4.12 45.27 -33.94
CA THR A 391 -2.69 45.56 -33.72
C THR A 391 -2.21 45.08 -32.35
N ARG A 392 -0.90 44.83 -32.26
CA ARG A 392 -0.22 44.55 -31.00
C ARG A 392 0.86 45.59 -30.73
N ALA A 393 0.67 46.35 -29.66
CA ALA A 393 1.68 47.25 -29.11
C ALA A 393 2.74 46.44 -28.35
N THR A 394 3.99 46.45 -28.82
CA THR A 394 5.13 45.83 -28.11
C THR A 394 6.12 46.92 -27.72
N LYS A 395 6.50 46.95 -26.43
CA LYS A 395 7.58 47.80 -25.94
C LYS A 395 8.91 47.21 -26.43
N ILE A 396 9.53 47.88 -27.39
CA ILE A 396 10.84 47.48 -27.91
C ILE A 396 11.88 48.04 -26.93
N PRO A 397 12.79 47.21 -26.37
CA PRO A 397 13.92 47.72 -25.60
C PRO A 397 14.82 48.55 -26.53
N GLY A 398 14.91 49.85 -26.30
CA GLY A 398 15.83 50.76 -26.99
C GLY A 398 17.05 51.09 -26.13
N GLU A 399 18.19 51.31 -26.77
CA GLU A 399 19.52 51.53 -26.15
C GLU A 399 19.67 52.87 -25.38
N ALA A 400 18.69 53.77 -25.43
CA ALA A 400 18.73 55.02 -24.68
C ALA A 400 17.33 55.41 -24.20
N THR A 401 17.07 55.25 -22.89
CA THR A 401 16.06 55.87 -22.00
C THR A 401 14.63 56.18 -22.51
N LEU A 402 14.25 55.77 -23.71
CA LEU A 402 12.97 55.99 -24.37
C LEU A 402 12.49 54.65 -24.92
N VAL A 403 11.51 54.07 -24.24
CA VAL A 403 10.82 52.86 -24.69
C VAL A 403 9.97 53.22 -25.91
N LYS A 404 10.42 52.87 -27.13
CA LYS A 404 9.58 52.98 -28.33
C LYS A 404 8.50 51.88 -28.29
N VAL A 405 7.24 52.27 -28.39
CA VAL A 405 6.11 51.35 -28.55
C VAL A 405 5.93 51.11 -30.05
N GLY A 406 6.34 49.93 -30.54
CA GLY A 406 6.06 49.53 -31.91
C GLY A 406 4.66 48.91 -31.99
N GLN A 407 3.81 49.42 -32.88
CA GLN A 407 2.54 48.78 -33.23
C GLN A 407 2.75 47.86 -34.44
N PHE A 408 2.49 46.57 -34.25
CA PHE A 408 2.56 45.59 -35.32
C PHE A 408 1.15 45.12 -35.67
N SER A 409 0.78 45.16 -36.95
CA SER A 409 -0.49 44.59 -37.41
C SER A 409 -0.46 43.06 -37.24
N LEU A 410 -1.56 42.51 -36.73
CA LEU A 410 -1.73 41.07 -36.54
C LEU A 410 -2.23 40.44 -37.83
N ILE A 411 -2.03 39.13 -37.98
CA ILE A 411 -2.71 38.33 -39.01
C ILE A 411 -4.17 38.13 -38.59
N ALA A 412 -5.11 37.98 -39.52
CA ALA A 412 -6.54 37.86 -39.25
C ALA A 412 -6.86 36.81 -38.19
N ARG A 413 -6.23 35.63 -38.24
CA ARG A 413 -6.39 34.57 -37.23
C ARG A 413 -6.08 35.09 -35.80
N ASN A 414 -4.96 35.78 -35.62
CA ASN A 414 -4.56 36.30 -34.31
C ASN A 414 -5.48 37.44 -33.83
N ALA A 415 -6.00 38.25 -34.74
CA ALA A 415 -6.98 39.28 -34.43
C ALA A 415 -8.36 38.69 -34.03
N ILE A 416 -8.80 37.62 -34.70
CA ILE A 416 -10.00 36.85 -34.29
C ILE A 416 -9.81 36.28 -32.87
N HIS A 417 -8.62 35.74 -32.58
CA HIS A 417 -8.30 35.22 -31.25
C HIS A 417 -8.31 36.35 -30.20
N ALA A 418 -7.81 37.54 -30.53
CA ALA A 418 -7.85 38.70 -29.63
C ALA A 418 -9.28 39.15 -29.33
N ARG A 419 -10.15 39.20 -30.34
CA ARG A 419 -11.60 39.45 -30.21
C ARG A 419 -12.27 38.42 -29.31
N ASP A 420 -12.02 37.14 -29.55
CA ASP A 420 -12.59 36.03 -28.79
C ASP A 420 -12.08 36.02 -27.34
N ALA A 421 -10.80 36.33 -27.12
CA ALA A 421 -10.23 36.48 -25.79
C ALA A 421 -10.88 37.64 -25.01
N LEU A 422 -11.18 38.75 -25.69
CA LEU A 422 -11.95 39.86 -25.10
C LEU A 422 -13.36 39.43 -24.70
N ALA A 423 -14.10 38.75 -25.59
CA ALA A 423 -15.43 38.24 -25.29
C ALA A 423 -15.43 37.30 -24.08
N LYS A 424 -14.48 36.35 -24.03
CA LYS A 424 -14.29 35.43 -22.90
C LYS A 424 -14.00 36.17 -21.59
N ALA A 425 -13.08 37.14 -21.63
CA ALA A 425 -12.67 37.89 -20.46
C ALA A 425 -13.81 38.78 -19.92
N LEU A 426 -14.55 39.47 -20.79
CA LEU A 426 -15.70 40.29 -20.41
C LEU A 426 -16.76 39.44 -19.69
N TYR A 427 -17.13 38.30 -20.25
CA TYR A 427 -18.14 37.44 -19.64
C TYR A 427 -17.64 36.78 -18.33
N ALA A 428 -16.39 36.32 -18.29
CA ALA A 428 -15.82 35.73 -17.08
C ALA A 428 -15.81 36.73 -15.92
N LYS A 429 -15.36 37.97 -16.19
CA LYS A 429 -15.38 39.06 -15.20
C LYS A 429 -16.80 39.51 -14.84
N LEU A 430 -17.73 39.44 -15.79
CA LEU A 430 -19.15 39.65 -15.53
C LEU A 430 -19.68 38.62 -14.54
N PHE A 431 -19.36 37.34 -14.75
CA PHE A 431 -19.78 36.28 -13.86
C PHE A 431 -19.18 36.41 -12.45
N ASP A 432 -17.88 36.73 -12.35
CA ASP A 432 -17.21 37.08 -11.09
C ASP A 432 -17.98 38.20 -10.37
N HIS A 433 -18.30 39.28 -11.09
CA HIS A 433 -19.00 40.42 -10.54
C HIS A 433 -20.43 40.10 -10.09
N VAL A 434 -21.17 39.29 -10.85
CA VAL A 434 -22.50 38.83 -10.46
C VAL A 434 -22.43 38.05 -9.15
N CYS A 435 -21.44 37.15 -8.99
CA CYS A 435 -21.19 36.45 -7.73
C CYS A 435 -20.86 37.42 -6.58
N ASP A 436 -20.00 38.42 -6.83
CA ASP A 436 -19.66 39.45 -5.84
C ASP A 436 -20.89 40.28 -5.42
N LEU A 437 -21.80 40.58 -6.34
CA LEU A 437 -23.03 41.30 -6.04
C LEU A 437 -23.98 40.45 -5.17
N ILE A 438 -24.11 39.16 -5.47
CA ILE A 438 -24.84 38.20 -4.61
C ILE A 438 -24.23 38.22 -3.20
N ASN A 439 -22.92 38.02 -3.10
CA ASN A 439 -22.21 37.98 -1.82
C ASN A 439 -22.23 39.31 -1.07
N LYS A 440 -22.35 40.46 -1.73
CA LYS A 440 -22.53 41.75 -1.05
C LYS A 440 -23.94 41.96 -0.51
N SER A 441 -24.92 41.27 -1.09
CA SER A 441 -26.33 41.36 -0.66
C SER A 441 -26.66 40.49 0.56
N ILE A 442 -25.74 39.57 0.91
CA ILE A 442 -25.84 38.59 1.98
C ILE A 442 -24.65 38.81 2.93
N PRO A 443 -24.85 38.97 4.24
CA PRO A 443 -23.75 39.08 5.20
C PRO A 443 -22.83 37.84 5.16
N ALA A 444 -21.53 38.08 5.17
CA ALA A 444 -20.49 37.07 5.34
C ALA A 444 -20.03 37.11 6.80
N GLY A 445 -20.74 36.41 7.69
CA GLY A 445 -20.43 36.30 9.11
C GLY A 445 -20.78 34.91 9.59
N GLY A 446 -19.95 34.33 10.46
CA GLY A 446 -20.18 33.03 11.09
C GLY A 446 -18.87 32.33 11.47
N ALA A 447 -18.79 31.76 12.66
CA ALA A 447 -17.61 31.04 13.16
C ALA A 447 -17.43 29.67 12.46
N SER A 448 -18.53 29.08 12.00
CA SER A 448 -18.58 27.78 11.33
C SER A 448 -19.48 27.85 10.09
N PHE A 449 -19.27 26.95 9.14
CA PHE A 449 -20.09 26.88 7.93
C PHE A 449 -20.35 25.44 7.50
N ILE A 450 -21.43 25.26 6.72
CA ILE A 450 -21.69 24.04 5.95
C ILE A 450 -21.58 24.41 4.47
N GLY A 451 -20.55 23.89 3.81
CA GLY A 451 -20.30 24.08 2.38
C GLY A 451 -20.99 23.01 1.55
N ILE A 452 -21.70 23.38 0.50
CA ILE A 452 -22.32 22.44 -0.44
C ILE A 452 -21.64 22.63 -1.79
N LEU A 453 -20.93 21.59 -2.24
CA LEU A 453 -20.24 21.56 -3.52
C LEU A 453 -21.13 20.86 -4.55
N ASP A 454 -21.57 21.59 -5.57
CA ASP A 454 -22.19 21.04 -6.77
C ASP A 454 -21.26 21.32 -7.95
N ILE A 455 -20.71 20.26 -8.50
CA ILE A 455 -19.72 20.32 -9.56
C ILE A 455 -20.16 19.47 -10.75
N ALA A 456 -19.72 19.86 -11.95
CA ALA A 456 -19.87 19.04 -13.14
C ALA A 456 -19.29 17.64 -12.91
N GLY A 457 -20.04 16.62 -13.34
CA GLY A 457 -19.61 15.23 -13.26
C GLY A 457 -18.52 14.91 -14.28
N PHE A 458 -18.04 13.67 -14.23
CA PHE A 458 -17.12 13.14 -15.25
C PHE A 458 -17.77 13.18 -16.63
N GLU A 459 -17.05 13.66 -17.64
CA GLU A 459 -17.55 13.82 -19.01
C GLU A 459 -16.77 12.96 -20.01
N TYR A 460 -17.51 12.18 -20.77
CA TYR A 460 -16.98 11.40 -21.88
C TYR A 460 -17.93 11.52 -23.08
N PHE A 461 -17.45 12.21 -24.12
CA PHE A 461 -18.12 12.41 -25.40
C PHE A 461 -17.32 11.75 -26.53
N GLU A 462 -17.91 11.73 -27.73
CA GLU A 462 -17.20 11.24 -28.92
C GLU A 462 -15.92 12.04 -29.21
N ASN A 463 -16.01 13.37 -29.07
CA ASN A 463 -14.90 14.30 -29.25
C ASN A 463 -14.65 15.06 -27.93
N ASN A 464 -13.61 14.68 -27.19
CA ASN A 464 -13.22 15.37 -25.95
C ASN A 464 -12.09 16.35 -26.24
N SER A 465 -12.23 17.58 -25.76
CA SER A 465 -11.24 18.63 -25.94
C SER A 465 -10.66 19.09 -24.59
N PHE A 466 -9.96 20.24 -24.58
CA PHE A 466 -9.25 20.76 -23.42
C PHE A 466 -10.18 20.98 -22.21
N GLU A 467 -11.42 21.41 -22.46
CA GLU A 467 -12.41 21.65 -21.42
C GLU A 467 -12.80 20.37 -20.69
N GLN A 468 -13.07 19.29 -21.44
CA GLN A 468 -13.35 17.98 -20.86
C GLN A 468 -12.14 17.46 -20.09
N PHE A 469 -10.93 17.69 -20.59
CA PHE A 469 -9.69 17.34 -19.88
C PHE A 469 -9.63 18.02 -18.51
N CYS A 470 -9.90 19.33 -18.43
CA CYS A 470 -9.96 20.06 -17.16
C CYS A 470 -11.07 19.54 -16.23
N ILE A 471 -12.28 19.30 -16.75
CA ILE A 471 -13.41 18.76 -15.96
C ILE A 471 -13.07 17.38 -15.38
N ASN A 472 -12.49 16.49 -16.19
CA ASN A 472 -12.13 15.14 -15.78
C ASN A 472 -10.95 15.14 -14.80
N TYR A 473 -9.97 16.02 -14.98
CA TYR A 473 -8.91 16.26 -13.99
C TYR A 473 -9.47 16.71 -12.64
N CYS A 474 -10.47 17.60 -12.62
CA CYS A 474 -11.12 17.98 -11.37
C CYS A 474 -11.86 16.80 -10.71
N ASN A 475 -12.58 15.99 -11.49
CA ASN A 475 -13.23 14.79 -10.98
C ASN A 475 -12.22 13.75 -10.45
N GLU A 476 -11.04 13.62 -11.08
CA GLU A 476 -9.94 12.77 -10.60
C GLU A 476 -9.48 13.19 -9.18
N LYS A 477 -9.29 14.49 -8.96
CA LYS A 477 -8.93 15.06 -7.64
C LYS A 477 -10.02 14.84 -6.60
N LEU A 478 -11.28 15.07 -6.95
CA LEU A 478 -12.40 14.84 -6.04
C LEU A 478 -12.57 13.36 -5.71
N GLN A 479 -12.31 12.46 -6.66
CA GLN A 479 -12.33 11.03 -6.41
C GLN A 479 -11.18 10.62 -5.48
N GLN A 480 -9.99 11.19 -5.65
CA GLN A 480 -8.89 10.94 -4.72
C GLN A 480 -9.25 11.38 -3.29
N PHE A 481 -9.86 12.56 -3.16
CA PHE A 481 -10.35 13.05 -1.88
C PHE A 481 -11.41 12.12 -1.28
N PHE A 482 -12.34 11.63 -2.09
CA PHE A 482 -13.32 10.63 -1.67
C PHE A 482 -12.66 9.34 -1.16
N ASN A 483 -11.70 8.79 -1.92
CA ASN A 483 -10.97 7.58 -1.53
C ASN A 483 -10.25 7.79 -0.19
N LYS A 484 -9.57 8.93 -0.02
CA LYS A 484 -8.89 9.29 1.23
C LYS A 484 -9.88 9.41 2.40
N ARG A 485 -10.97 10.18 2.23
CA ARG A 485 -11.91 10.50 3.31
C ARG A 485 -12.85 9.34 3.69
N THR A 486 -13.14 8.45 2.73
CA THR A 486 -14.06 7.33 2.95
C THR A 486 -13.29 6.06 3.31
N LEU A 487 -12.25 5.71 2.55
CA LEU A 487 -11.57 4.43 2.72
C LEU A 487 -10.43 4.55 3.74
N LYS A 488 -9.52 5.50 3.55
CA LYS A 488 -8.32 5.62 4.41
C LYS A 488 -8.67 6.04 5.83
N ASP A 489 -9.61 6.98 6.01
CA ASP A 489 -10.06 7.39 7.35
C ASP A 489 -10.80 6.26 8.08
N GLU A 490 -11.59 5.44 7.38
CA GLU A 490 -12.27 4.29 7.98
C GLU A 490 -11.26 3.21 8.40
N MET A 491 -10.24 2.94 7.58
CA MET A 491 -9.14 2.05 7.96
C MET A 491 -8.34 2.59 9.16
N GLU A 492 -8.11 3.90 9.22
CA GLU A 492 -7.41 4.52 10.35
C GLU A 492 -8.25 4.43 11.63
N LEU A 493 -9.57 4.59 11.55
CA LEU A 493 -10.46 4.34 12.68
C LEU A 493 -10.35 2.90 13.17
N TYR A 494 -10.32 1.91 12.28
CA TYR A 494 -10.13 0.51 12.67
C TYR A 494 -8.81 0.28 13.41
N LYS A 495 -7.73 0.95 13.00
CA LYS A 495 -6.45 0.90 13.73
C LYS A 495 -6.52 1.56 15.10
N VAL A 496 -7.12 2.75 15.19
CA VAL A 496 -7.30 3.48 16.47
C VAL A 496 -8.13 2.66 17.45
N GLU A 497 -9.15 1.96 16.97
CA GLU A 497 -10.01 1.07 17.76
C GLU A 497 -9.40 -0.33 17.96
N GLY A 498 -8.19 -0.59 17.45
CA GLY A 498 -7.44 -1.83 17.66
C GLY A 498 -7.99 -3.05 16.91
N LEU A 499 -8.77 -2.85 15.86
CA LEU A 499 -9.36 -3.93 15.06
C LEU A 499 -8.34 -4.48 14.07
N ARG A 500 -8.25 -5.82 14.00
CA ARG A 500 -7.46 -6.52 12.97
C ARG A 500 -8.34 -6.69 11.72
N THR A 501 -8.34 -5.70 10.83
CA THR A 501 -9.02 -5.79 9.53
C THR A 501 -8.02 -6.16 8.44
N LYS A 502 -8.43 -7.04 7.51
CA LYS A 502 -7.69 -7.25 6.26
C LYS A 502 -7.65 -5.91 5.52
N GLY A 503 -6.46 -5.44 5.16
CA GLY A 503 -6.32 -4.22 4.36
C GLY A 503 -7.08 -4.41 3.05
N VAL A 504 -7.92 -3.45 2.68
CA VAL A 504 -8.65 -3.50 1.42
C VAL A 504 -7.86 -2.70 0.40
N ASP A 505 -7.38 -3.39 -0.62
CA ASP A 505 -6.71 -2.77 -1.75
C ASP A 505 -7.76 -1.99 -2.55
N TYR A 506 -7.62 -0.67 -2.60
CA TYR A 506 -8.43 0.19 -3.44
C TYR A 506 -7.57 0.83 -4.52
N ILE A 507 -8.20 1.19 -5.64
CA ILE A 507 -7.50 1.84 -6.75
C ILE A 507 -7.17 3.28 -6.34
N ASP A 508 -5.92 3.51 -5.93
CA ASP A 508 -5.38 4.86 -5.78
C ASP A 508 -5.12 5.46 -7.17
N ASN A 509 -5.66 6.65 -7.39
CA ASN A 509 -5.55 7.40 -8.65
C ASN A 509 -4.54 8.54 -8.56
N GLN A 510 -3.70 8.56 -7.52
CA GLN A 510 -2.60 9.52 -7.36
C GLN A 510 -1.62 9.48 -8.54
N ASP A 511 -1.38 8.32 -9.16
CA ASP A 511 -0.53 8.18 -10.35
C ASP A 511 -1.04 8.99 -11.56
N MET A 512 -2.36 9.01 -11.75
CA MET A 512 -3.05 9.78 -12.78
C MET A 512 -2.99 11.29 -12.50
N ILE A 513 -3.13 11.69 -11.23
CA ILE A 513 -3.00 13.09 -10.81
C ILE A 513 -1.58 13.59 -11.04
N GLU A 514 -0.57 12.79 -10.70
CA GLU A 514 0.84 13.11 -10.95
C GLU A 514 1.13 13.24 -12.44
N LEU A 515 0.57 12.38 -13.29
CA LEU A 515 0.71 12.50 -14.75
C LEU A 515 0.23 13.87 -15.27
N ILE A 516 -0.80 14.45 -14.66
CA ILE A 516 -1.36 15.75 -15.07
C ILE A 516 -0.58 16.93 -14.46
N GLU A 517 -0.26 16.87 -13.17
CA GLU A 517 0.22 18.03 -12.41
C GLU A 517 1.71 18.09 -12.17
N LYS A 518 2.45 16.99 -12.39
CA LYS A 518 3.84 16.88 -11.97
C LYS A 518 4.66 18.06 -12.52
N PRO A 519 5.40 18.79 -11.67
CA PRO A 519 6.13 19.95 -12.13
C PRO A 519 7.07 19.63 -13.31
N ARG A 520 7.05 20.47 -14.34
CA ARG A 520 7.86 20.41 -15.58
C ARG A 520 7.58 19.26 -16.55
N VAL A 521 6.94 18.17 -16.10
CA VAL A 521 6.72 16.97 -16.92
C VAL A 521 5.24 16.65 -17.09
N GLY A 522 4.38 17.16 -16.21
CA GLY A 522 2.95 16.96 -16.25
C GLY A 522 2.29 17.61 -17.46
N ILE A 523 1.15 17.07 -17.88
CA ILE A 523 0.44 17.50 -19.10
C ILE A 523 0.19 19.02 -19.11
N ILE A 524 -0.21 19.61 -17.98
CA ILE A 524 -0.49 21.06 -17.90
C ILE A 524 0.78 21.88 -18.07
N ASP A 525 1.89 21.46 -17.45
CA ASP A 525 3.15 22.19 -17.53
C ASP A 525 3.78 22.10 -18.92
N VAL A 526 3.68 20.95 -19.59
CA VAL A 526 4.11 20.79 -21.00
C VAL A 526 3.28 21.67 -21.92
N LEU A 527 1.97 21.77 -21.68
CA LEU A 527 1.11 22.68 -22.45
C LEU A 527 1.48 24.16 -22.24
N ASP A 528 1.85 24.53 -21.01
CA ASP A 528 2.29 25.88 -20.66
C ASP A 528 3.69 26.21 -21.22
N GLU A 529 4.53 25.21 -21.44
CA GLU A 529 5.82 25.35 -22.13
C GLU A 529 5.63 25.51 -23.64
N GLU A 530 4.73 24.76 -24.26
CA GLU A 530 4.37 24.89 -25.68
C GLU A 530 3.89 26.31 -26.01
N MET A 531 3.06 26.90 -25.15
CA MET A 531 2.56 28.27 -25.30
C MET A 531 3.67 29.34 -25.31
N LYS A 532 4.85 29.03 -24.76
CA LYS A 532 5.98 29.97 -24.71
C LYS A 532 6.88 29.86 -25.92
N LEU A 533 6.69 28.86 -26.78
CA LEU A 533 7.47 28.69 -27.99
C LEU A 533 7.14 29.80 -29.00
N PRO A 534 8.10 30.20 -29.86
CA PRO A 534 7.86 31.19 -30.91
C PRO A 534 6.76 30.79 -31.90
N LYS A 535 6.59 29.47 -32.12
CA LYS A 535 5.55 28.87 -32.97
C LYS A 535 4.86 27.74 -32.19
N PRO A 536 3.81 28.03 -31.42
CA PRO A 536 3.06 27.00 -30.72
C PRO A 536 2.35 26.07 -31.72
N LEU A 537 2.49 24.76 -31.56
CA LEU A 537 1.82 23.76 -32.40
C LEU A 537 1.21 22.64 -31.55
N ASP A 538 -0.08 22.36 -31.75
CA ASP A 538 -0.78 21.29 -31.03
C ASP A 538 -0.16 19.91 -31.30
N SER A 539 0.36 19.67 -32.52
CA SER A 539 1.03 18.42 -32.89
C SER A 539 2.35 18.22 -32.14
N HIS A 540 3.15 19.28 -32.00
CA HIS A 540 4.41 19.25 -31.25
C HIS A 540 4.16 19.00 -29.76
N PHE A 541 3.09 19.60 -29.21
CA PHE A 541 2.61 19.30 -27.86
C PHE A 541 2.28 17.81 -27.69
N ALA A 542 1.49 17.23 -28.60
CA ALA A 542 1.13 15.82 -28.56
C ALA A 542 2.37 14.91 -28.62
N GLU A 543 3.28 15.13 -29.56
CA GLU A 543 4.53 14.37 -29.69
C GLU A 543 5.40 14.46 -28.43
N THR A 544 5.51 15.65 -27.84
CA THR A 544 6.24 15.86 -26.59
C THR A 544 5.60 15.07 -25.43
N LEU A 545 4.27 15.02 -25.35
CA LEU A 545 3.57 14.18 -24.36
C LEU A 545 3.87 12.70 -24.56
N TYR A 546 3.86 12.20 -25.80
CA TYR A 546 4.22 10.81 -26.09
C TYR A 546 5.65 10.48 -25.66
N ASN A 547 6.59 11.35 -26.01
CA ASN A 547 8.00 11.16 -25.67
C ASN A 547 8.21 11.10 -24.15
N ASN A 548 7.51 11.97 -23.41
CA ASN A 548 7.60 12.03 -21.95
C ASN A 548 6.88 10.87 -21.24
N HIS A 549 5.73 10.41 -21.77
CA HIS A 549 4.80 9.55 -21.03
C HIS A 549 4.50 8.19 -21.65
N ARG A 550 5.09 7.79 -22.79
CA ARG A 550 4.81 6.49 -23.45
C ARG A 550 5.01 5.24 -22.59
N LYS A 551 5.83 5.33 -21.53
CA LYS A 551 6.09 4.21 -20.59
C LYS A 551 5.07 4.15 -19.45
N ASN A 552 4.26 5.20 -19.26
CA ASN A 552 3.29 5.27 -18.18
C ASN A 552 2.04 4.46 -18.56
N GLY A 553 1.65 3.48 -17.72
CA GLY A 553 0.48 2.63 -17.97
C GLY A 553 -0.86 3.37 -18.01
N ARG A 554 -0.92 4.63 -17.54
CA ARG A 554 -2.11 5.50 -17.61
C ARG A 554 -2.22 6.31 -18.90
N PHE A 555 -1.15 6.39 -19.68
CA PHE A 555 -1.09 7.14 -20.93
C PHE A 555 -1.01 6.16 -22.11
N LEU A 556 -1.97 6.23 -23.03
CA LEU A 556 -2.10 5.29 -24.14
C LEU A 556 -2.15 6.02 -25.48
N SER A 557 -1.65 5.36 -26.52
CA SER A 557 -1.83 5.81 -27.92
C SER A 557 -3.26 5.52 -28.40
N PRO A 558 -3.89 6.44 -29.18
CA PRO A 558 -5.15 6.24 -29.88
C PRO A 558 -5.21 4.93 -30.65
N ARG A 559 -4.08 4.50 -31.23
CA ARG A 559 -3.98 3.24 -31.99
C ARG A 559 -4.24 1.99 -31.15
N LYS A 560 -4.04 2.07 -29.83
CA LYS A 560 -4.33 0.98 -28.87
C LYS A 560 -5.78 0.97 -28.39
N SER A 561 -6.60 1.93 -28.79
CA SER A 561 -8.02 1.97 -28.44
C SER A 561 -8.76 0.78 -29.04
N PRO A 562 -9.70 0.14 -28.33
CA PRO A 562 -10.59 -0.85 -28.93
C PRO A 562 -11.58 -0.24 -29.93
N VAL A 563 -11.79 1.09 -29.90
CA VAL A 563 -12.76 1.80 -30.75
C VAL A 563 -12.12 2.20 -32.09
N THR A 564 -12.68 1.71 -33.20
CA THR A 564 -12.18 1.93 -34.57
C THR A 564 -11.97 3.41 -34.94
N LYS A 565 -12.87 4.30 -34.50
CA LYS A 565 -12.79 5.75 -34.75
C LYS A 565 -11.55 6.40 -34.12
N TYR A 566 -11.12 5.91 -32.95
CA TYR A 566 -9.93 6.41 -32.27
C TYR A 566 -8.65 5.77 -32.79
N LYS A 567 -8.72 4.53 -33.33
CA LYS A 567 -7.57 3.90 -33.98
C LYS A 567 -7.10 4.64 -35.23
N ALA A 568 -8.00 5.35 -35.90
CA ALA A 568 -7.69 6.14 -37.10
C ALA A 568 -6.92 7.43 -36.80
N LEU A 569 -6.92 7.90 -35.54
CA LEU A 569 -6.19 9.11 -35.14
C LEU A 569 -4.71 8.79 -34.91
N THR A 570 -3.85 9.73 -35.28
CA THR A 570 -2.41 9.61 -35.08
C THR A 570 -1.98 10.09 -33.68
N ASP A 571 -0.75 9.75 -33.28
CA ASP A 571 -0.19 10.16 -31.99
C ASP A 571 0.10 11.68 -31.94
N SER A 572 0.10 12.37 -33.08
CA SER A 572 0.20 13.84 -33.11
C SER A 572 -1.16 14.55 -33.00
N GLU A 573 -2.27 13.82 -33.10
CA GLU A 573 -3.63 14.38 -33.12
C GLU A 573 -4.41 14.11 -31.83
N ALA A 574 -4.08 13.04 -31.10
CA ALA A 574 -4.81 12.68 -29.89
C ALA A 574 -3.96 11.88 -28.89
N PHE A 575 -4.42 11.85 -27.64
CA PHE A 575 -3.89 10.97 -26.60
C PHE A 575 -5.01 10.38 -25.74
N ILE A 576 -4.76 9.21 -25.16
CA ILE A 576 -5.72 8.53 -24.29
C ILE A 576 -5.21 8.52 -22.85
N LEU A 577 -6.07 8.94 -21.91
CA LEU A 577 -5.81 8.84 -20.47
C LEU A 577 -6.75 7.82 -19.83
N ARG A 578 -6.18 6.91 -19.02
CA ARG A 578 -6.93 5.94 -18.24
C ARG A 578 -7.28 6.51 -16.85
N HIS A 579 -8.31 7.34 -16.83
CA HIS A 579 -8.93 7.88 -15.62
C HIS A 579 -9.52 6.77 -14.74
N PHE A 580 -9.92 7.10 -13.52
CA PHE A 580 -10.58 6.16 -12.62
C PHE A 580 -11.93 5.62 -13.16
N ALA A 581 -12.66 6.44 -13.92
CA ALA A 581 -13.96 6.08 -14.51
C ALA A 581 -13.85 5.35 -15.86
N GLY A 582 -12.67 5.40 -16.51
CA GLY A 582 -12.47 4.77 -17.82
C GLY A 582 -11.39 5.46 -18.67
N ALA A 583 -11.13 4.90 -19.85
CA ALA A 583 -10.22 5.47 -20.82
C ALA A 583 -10.91 6.57 -21.66
N VAL A 584 -10.34 7.78 -21.67
CA VAL A 584 -10.86 8.92 -22.42
C VAL A 584 -9.85 9.35 -23.47
N CYS A 585 -10.30 9.47 -24.73
CA CYS A 585 -9.51 9.99 -25.85
C CYS A 585 -9.72 11.49 -25.99
N TYR A 586 -8.63 12.27 -25.88
CA TYR A 586 -8.62 13.72 -26.05
C TYR A 586 -7.98 14.09 -27.38
N ASN A 587 -8.68 14.94 -28.14
CA ASN A 587 -8.17 15.50 -29.39
C ASN A 587 -7.38 16.78 -29.08
N VAL A 588 -6.10 16.84 -29.47
CA VAL A 588 -5.21 17.97 -29.16
C VAL A 588 -5.47 19.20 -30.01
N ASN A 589 -6.24 19.10 -31.09
CA ASN A 589 -6.52 20.23 -31.97
C ASN A 589 -7.16 21.40 -31.19
N GLY A 590 -6.51 22.56 -31.23
CA GLY A 590 -6.88 23.77 -30.52
C GLY A 590 -6.55 23.75 -29.02
N PHE A 591 -5.80 22.78 -28.49
CA PHE A 591 -5.44 22.75 -27.06
C PHE A 591 -4.61 23.96 -26.66
N VAL A 592 -3.59 24.31 -27.44
CA VAL A 592 -2.69 25.43 -27.12
C VAL A 592 -3.44 26.76 -27.20
N ASP A 593 -4.28 26.92 -28.23
CA ASP A 593 -5.14 28.09 -28.40
C ASP A 593 -6.15 28.23 -27.26
N LYS A 594 -6.78 27.13 -26.85
CA LYS A 594 -7.74 27.10 -25.72
C LYS A 594 -7.10 27.30 -24.36
N ASN A 595 -5.82 26.94 -24.21
CA ASN A 595 -5.08 27.21 -22.99
C ASN A 595 -4.64 28.69 -22.88
N THR A 596 -4.67 29.42 -23.99
CA THR A 596 -4.28 30.83 -24.09
C THR A 596 -5.46 31.76 -23.86
N ASP A 597 -5.57 32.31 -22.64
CA ASP A 597 -6.59 33.32 -22.28
C ASP A 597 -5.97 34.73 -22.09
N GLY A 598 -4.74 34.93 -22.58
CA GLY A 598 -4.00 36.17 -22.40
C GLY A 598 -4.59 37.34 -23.21
N LEU A 599 -5.23 38.28 -22.53
CA LEU A 599 -5.58 39.57 -23.14
C LEU A 599 -4.32 40.40 -23.46
N HIS A 600 -4.34 41.06 -24.63
CA HIS A 600 -3.32 42.03 -25.00
C HIS A 600 -3.32 43.22 -24.03
N ASP A 601 -2.14 43.80 -23.79
CA ASP A 601 -2.00 44.95 -22.88
C ASP A 601 -2.79 46.17 -23.36
N SER A 602 -2.91 46.37 -24.69
CA SER A 602 -3.75 47.41 -25.31
C SER A 602 -5.22 47.26 -24.93
N LEU A 603 -5.77 46.05 -25.09
CA LEU A 603 -7.17 45.74 -24.75
C LEU A 603 -7.45 45.90 -23.25
N LEU A 604 -6.50 45.51 -22.40
CA LEU A 604 -6.63 45.70 -20.95
C LEU A 604 -6.64 47.18 -20.55
N GLN A 605 -5.76 47.98 -21.17
CA GLN A 605 -5.74 49.44 -20.94
C GLN A 605 -7.04 50.09 -21.41
N LEU A 606 -7.54 49.69 -22.59
CA LEU A 606 -8.82 50.17 -23.11
C LEU A 606 -9.99 49.82 -22.16
N CYS A 607 -10.00 48.60 -21.61
CA CYS A 607 -10.98 48.21 -20.59
C CYS A 607 -10.84 49.03 -19.30
N ALA A 608 -9.64 49.48 -18.94
CA ALA A 608 -9.41 50.30 -17.76
C ALA A 608 -9.81 51.78 -17.96
N THR A 609 -9.81 52.28 -19.19
CA THR A 609 -10.17 53.66 -19.55
C THR A 609 -11.60 53.84 -20.06
N ALA A 610 -12.36 52.75 -20.22
CA ALA A 610 -13.75 52.78 -20.65
C ALA A 610 -14.63 53.65 -19.74
N LYS A 611 -15.69 54.26 -20.29
CA LYS A 611 -16.64 55.09 -19.52
C LYS A 611 -17.59 54.28 -18.62
N HIS A 612 -17.63 52.96 -18.80
CA HIS A 612 -18.56 52.07 -18.10
C HIS A 612 -18.07 51.71 -16.69
N SER A 613 -18.76 52.19 -15.64
CA SER A 613 -18.30 52.11 -14.25
C SER A 613 -18.05 50.68 -13.73
N ILE A 614 -18.87 49.72 -14.15
CA ILE A 614 -18.74 48.31 -13.79
C ILE A 614 -17.50 47.71 -14.47
N LEU A 615 -17.24 48.10 -15.71
CA LEU A 615 -16.15 47.56 -16.53
C LEU A 615 -14.79 48.00 -15.97
N ILE A 616 -14.66 49.28 -15.59
CA ILE A 616 -13.46 49.79 -14.92
C ILE A 616 -13.18 48.98 -13.65
N LYS A 617 -14.21 48.72 -12.81
CA LYS A 617 -14.05 47.95 -11.57
C LYS A 617 -13.61 46.50 -11.82
N MET A 618 -14.14 45.87 -12.86
CA MET A 618 -13.80 44.50 -13.25
C MET A 618 -12.32 44.33 -13.65
N PHE A 619 -11.74 45.35 -14.30
CA PHE A 619 -10.37 45.31 -14.85
C PHE A 619 -9.33 46.10 -14.04
N ALA A 620 -9.73 46.88 -13.03
CA ALA A 620 -8.83 47.72 -12.21
C ALA A 620 -7.68 46.94 -11.53
N GLY A 621 -7.93 45.70 -11.09
CA GLY A 621 -6.91 44.86 -10.44
C GLY A 621 -5.84 44.34 -11.39
N ASP A 622 -6.20 44.09 -12.65
CA ASP A 622 -5.29 43.56 -13.68
C ASP A 622 -4.39 44.66 -14.26
N ALA A 623 -4.87 45.90 -14.30
CA ALA A 623 -4.09 47.07 -14.71
C ALA A 623 -2.96 47.42 -13.70
N LYS A 624 -3.22 47.30 -12.39
CA LYS A 624 -2.25 47.67 -11.33
C LYS A 624 -1.09 46.67 -11.16
N ARG A 625 -1.28 45.40 -11.50
CA ARG A 625 -0.26 44.34 -11.32
C ARG A 625 0.89 44.40 -12.35
N LYS A 626 0.75 45.18 -13.43
CA LYS A 626 1.65 45.15 -14.60
C LYS A 626 2.70 46.27 -14.65
N THR A 627 2.79 47.16 -13.67
CA THR A 627 3.76 48.29 -13.69
C THR A 627 5.21 47.89 -13.38
N GLY A 628 5.51 46.63 -13.01
CA GLY A 628 6.83 46.25 -12.47
C GLY A 628 7.75 45.35 -13.31
N ARG A 629 7.28 44.58 -14.30
CA ARG A 629 8.15 43.65 -15.06
C ARG A 629 7.66 43.48 -16.50
N GLY A 630 8.42 44.00 -17.46
CA GLY A 630 8.15 43.94 -18.91
C GLY A 630 8.29 42.55 -19.56
N LYS A 631 7.89 41.46 -18.90
CA LYS A 631 7.74 40.13 -19.52
C LYS A 631 6.25 39.84 -19.66
N LEU A 632 5.82 39.43 -20.87
CA LEU A 632 4.49 38.87 -21.11
C LEU A 632 4.28 37.69 -20.15
N GLN A 633 3.49 37.87 -19.10
CA GLN A 633 2.99 36.75 -18.31
C GLN A 633 1.82 36.16 -19.11
N LEU A 634 2.11 35.22 -20.04
CA LEU A 634 1.05 34.41 -20.63
C LEU A 634 0.33 33.70 -19.47
N LYS A 635 -0.94 34.06 -19.26
CA LYS A 635 -1.78 33.43 -18.25
C LYS A 635 -2.41 32.19 -18.88
N SER A 636 -1.95 31.01 -18.45
CA SER A 636 -2.50 29.74 -18.86
C SER A 636 -3.80 29.43 -18.12
N ASN A 637 -4.79 28.92 -18.86
CA ASN A 637 -6.03 28.43 -18.30
C ASN A 637 -5.80 27.20 -17.42
N GLY A 638 -4.97 26.25 -17.86
CA GLY A 638 -4.65 25.03 -17.13
C GLY A 638 -3.97 25.32 -15.79
N SER A 639 -3.01 26.24 -15.76
CA SER A 639 -2.36 26.65 -14.51
C SER A 639 -3.31 27.41 -13.58
N THR A 640 -4.15 28.31 -14.11
CA THR A 640 -5.17 29.01 -13.31
C THR A 640 -6.20 28.02 -12.73
N PHE A 641 -6.60 27.04 -13.54
CA PHE A 641 -7.52 25.97 -13.15
C PHE A 641 -6.93 25.11 -12.03
N ARG A 642 -5.66 24.68 -12.17
CA ARG A 642 -4.92 23.95 -11.12
C ARG A 642 -4.86 24.73 -9.81
N THR A 643 -4.54 26.03 -9.85
CA THR A 643 -4.50 26.88 -8.64
C THR A 643 -5.88 26.97 -7.97
N ASN A 644 -6.94 27.23 -8.74
CA ASN A 644 -8.31 27.32 -8.20
C ASN A 644 -8.76 25.98 -7.60
N LEU A 645 -8.42 24.87 -8.23
CA LEU A 645 -8.72 23.53 -7.74
C LEU A 645 -7.98 23.25 -6.44
N ASN A 646 -6.69 23.58 -6.34
CA ASN A 646 -5.93 23.39 -5.10
C ASN A 646 -6.53 24.18 -3.93
N ILE A 647 -6.97 25.42 -4.15
CA ILE A 647 -7.67 26.23 -3.13
C ILE A 647 -8.95 25.54 -2.67
N LEU A 648 -9.76 25.01 -3.60
CA LEU A 648 -10.96 24.25 -3.27
C LEU A 648 -10.61 22.99 -2.45
N MET A 649 -9.59 22.24 -2.86
CA MET A 649 -9.17 21.01 -2.18
C MET A 649 -8.62 21.28 -0.77
N GLU A 650 -7.85 22.35 -0.56
CA GLU A 650 -7.41 22.78 0.77
C GLU A 650 -8.61 23.08 1.67
N LYS A 651 -9.61 23.77 1.15
CA LYS A 651 -10.85 24.07 1.88
C LYS A 651 -11.64 22.81 2.23
N LEU A 652 -11.76 21.85 1.30
CA LEU A 652 -12.45 20.59 1.59
C LEU A 652 -11.69 19.76 2.64
N ASN A 653 -10.36 19.73 2.59
CA ASN A 653 -9.52 19.00 3.55
C ASN A 653 -9.60 19.54 4.98
N SER A 654 -9.91 20.83 5.18
CA SER A 654 -10.06 21.41 6.52
C SER A 654 -11.44 21.16 7.15
N THR A 655 -12.40 20.63 6.39
CA THR A 655 -13.77 20.38 6.82
C THR A 655 -14.07 18.90 7.07
N GLY A 656 -15.08 18.60 7.90
CA GLY A 656 -15.71 17.29 7.88
C GLY A 656 -16.49 17.09 6.57
N SER A 657 -16.56 15.89 6.02
CA SER A 657 -17.11 15.68 4.66
C SER A 657 -18.22 14.64 4.64
N SER A 658 -19.27 14.93 3.87
CA SER A 658 -20.36 13.99 3.55
C SER A 658 -20.58 13.94 2.05
N PHE A 659 -21.05 12.82 1.52
CA PHE A 659 -21.14 12.60 0.07
C PHE A 659 -22.54 12.23 -0.36
N ILE A 660 -22.99 12.85 -1.45
CA ILE A 660 -24.21 12.49 -2.19
C ILE A 660 -23.80 12.13 -3.61
N ARG A 661 -24.10 10.89 -4.01
CA ARG A 661 -23.84 10.38 -5.36
C ARG A 661 -25.15 10.32 -6.14
N CYS A 662 -25.33 11.29 -7.02
CA CYS A 662 -26.47 11.38 -7.92
C CYS A 662 -26.24 10.48 -9.15
N ILE A 663 -27.26 9.71 -9.52
CA ILE A 663 -27.22 8.73 -10.62
C ILE A 663 -28.35 9.02 -11.60
N LYS A 664 -28.03 8.98 -12.89
CA LYS A 664 -28.97 9.10 -13.99
C LYS A 664 -29.58 7.72 -14.31
N PRO A 665 -30.91 7.53 -14.23
CA PRO A 665 -31.51 6.21 -14.40
C PRO A 665 -31.58 5.72 -15.84
N ASN A 666 -31.71 6.63 -16.82
CA ASN A 666 -31.84 6.33 -18.24
C ASN A 666 -31.44 7.52 -19.10
N GLU A 667 -31.06 7.27 -20.36
CA GLU A 667 -30.63 8.30 -21.29
C GLU A 667 -31.78 9.15 -21.86
N LYS A 668 -32.98 8.55 -21.96
CA LYS A 668 -34.20 9.18 -22.50
C LYS A 668 -34.80 10.26 -21.61
N MET A 669 -34.34 10.38 -20.37
CA MET A 669 -34.89 11.26 -19.32
C MET A 669 -36.37 10.99 -19.01
N ALA A 670 -36.78 9.73 -19.11
CA ALA A 670 -38.16 9.31 -18.83
C ALA A 670 -38.31 8.85 -17.37
N PRO A 671 -39.44 9.16 -16.70
CA PRO A 671 -39.73 8.59 -15.39
C PRO A 671 -39.96 7.08 -15.49
N GLN A 672 -39.71 6.34 -14.40
CA GLN A 672 -40.00 4.89 -14.27
C GLN A 672 -39.25 3.96 -15.25
N GLU A 673 -38.29 4.46 -16.02
CA GLU A 673 -37.35 3.65 -16.81
C GLU A 673 -36.01 3.51 -16.07
N PHE A 674 -35.49 2.27 -15.99
CA PHE A 674 -34.25 1.94 -15.27
C PHE A 674 -33.31 1.14 -16.18
N ASN A 675 -32.19 1.74 -16.57
CA ASN A 675 -31.14 1.08 -17.37
C ASN A 675 -30.00 0.61 -16.46
N GLY A 676 -30.02 -0.69 -16.12
CA GLY A 676 -29.07 -1.27 -15.19
C GLY A 676 -27.61 -1.17 -15.64
N ALA A 677 -27.30 -1.39 -16.92
CA ALA A 677 -25.93 -1.32 -17.43
C ALA A 677 -25.33 0.09 -17.32
N SER A 678 -26.12 1.13 -17.66
CA SER A 678 -25.70 2.52 -17.53
C SER A 678 -25.50 2.94 -16.07
N ILE A 679 -26.44 2.54 -15.19
CA ILE A 679 -26.34 2.82 -13.75
C ILE A 679 -25.13 2.12 -13.14
N MET A 680 -24.85 0.88 -13.54
CA MET A 680 -23.65 0.16 -13.11
C MET A 680 -22.38 0.91 -13.48
N SER A 681 -22.23 1.34 -14.73
CA SER A 681 -21.07 2.13 -15.16
C SER A 681 -20.90 3.41 -14.33
N GLN A 682 -22.01 4.09 -13.99
CA GLN A 682 -22.00 5.25 -13.11
C GLN A 682 -21.61 4.91 -11.65
N LEU A 683 -22.08 3.79 -11.11
CA LEU A 683 -21.73 3.34 -9.76
C LEU A 683 -20.24 2.99 -9.65
N HIS A 684 -19.69 2.31 -10.67
CA HIS A 684 -18.24 2.08 -10.80
C HIS A 684 -17.48 3.41 -10.86
N SER A 685 -17.92 4.33 -11.72
CA SER A 685 -17.36 5.69 -11.85
C SER A 685 -17.63 6.61 -10.66
N ALA A 686 -18.40 6.18 -9.66
CA ALA A 686 -18.59 6.89 -8.40
C ALA A 686 -17.73 6.30 -7.27
N GLY A 687 -17.01 5.20 -7.53
CA GLY A 687 -16.21 4.46 -6.55
C GLY A 687 -17.04 3.69 -5.52
N ILE A 688 -18.33 3.45 -5.78
CA ILE A 688 -19.21 2.72 -4.86
C ILE A 688 -18.78 1.25 -4.67
N PRO A 689 -18.35 0.49 -5.70
CA PRO A 689 -17.89 -0.89 -5.52
C PRO A 689 -16.76 -1.04 -4.50
N ALA A 690 -15.73 -0.18 -4.56
CA ALA A 690 -14.62 -0.20 -3.61
C ALA A 690 -15.08 0.08 -2.17
N VAL A 691 -16.10 0.95 -1.99
CA VAL A 691 -16.72 1.16 -0.68
C VAL A 691 -17.47 -0.08 -0.21
N LEU A 692 -18.23 -0.74 -1.09
CA LEU A 692 -18.94 -1.96 -0.74
C LEU A 692 -17.99 -3.08 -0.32
N GLU A 693 -16.88 -3.26 -1.06
CA GLU A 693 -15.85 -4.23 -0.70
C GLU A 693 -15.22 -3.92 0.66
N LEU A 694 -14.88 -2.65 0.92
CA LEU A 694 -14.40 -2.21 2.23
C LEU A 694 -15.41 -2.50 3.34
N MET A 695 -16.68 -2.21 3.10
CA MET A 695 -17.74 -2.42 4.09
C MET A 695 -18.07 -3.91 4.28
N GLN A 696 -17.96 -4.73 3.24
CA GLN A 696 -18.15 -6.18 3.32
C GLN A 696 -17.01 -6.84 4.11
N ALA A 697 -15.76 -6.47 3.82
CA ALA A 697 -14.58 -6.97 4.53
C ALA A 697 -14.44 -6.39 5.95
N GLY A 698 -14.88 -5.14 6.15
CA GLY A 698 -14.83 -4.39 7.39
C GLY A 698 -16.02 -4.63 8.32
N TYR A 699 -16.46 -3.56 8.98
CA TYR A 699 -17.54 -3.56 9.96
C TYR A 699 -18.43 -2.30 9.79
N PRO A 700 -19.45 -2.35 8.91
CA PRO A 700 -20.20 -1.16 8.53
C PRO A 700 -21.12 -0.65 9.64
N SER A 701 -21.61 -1.55 10.49
CA SER A 701 -22.47 -1.22 11.61
C SER A 701 -21.65 -1.11 12.89
N ARG A 702 -21.78 0.01 13.62
CA ARG A 702 -21.05 0.26 14.86
C ARG A 702 -21.85 1.07 15.85
N THR A 703 -21.69 0.76 17.13
CA THR A 703 -22.38 1.45 18.23
C THR A 703 -21.44 1.65 19.41
N HIS A 704 -21.51 2.79 20.09
CA HIS A 704 -20.78 3.00 21.34
C HIS A 704 -21.31 2.08 22.44
N PHE A 705 -20.42 1.62 23.34
CA PHE A 705 -20.84 0.79 24.48
C PHE A 705 -21.90 1.49 25.35
N SER A 706 -21.79 2.82 25.51
CA SER A 706 -22.74 3.65 26.28
C SER A 706 -24.14 3.65 25.68
N ASP A 707 -24.23 3.76 24.36
CA ASP A 707 -25.50 3.92 23.64
C ASP A 707 -26.25 2.60 23.63
N LEU A 708 -25.53 1.50 23.34
CA LEU A 708 -26.08 0.16 23.38
C LEU A 708 -26.55 -0.21 24.79
N TYR A 709 -25.79 0.16 25.81
CA TYR A 709 -26.22 0.03 27.20
C TYR A 709 -27.50 0.86 27.47
N GLY A 710 -27.55 2.12 27.06
CA GLY A 710 -28.72 2.98 27.24
C GLY A 710 -29.99 2.47 26.56
N MET A 711 -29.87 1.92 25.34
CA MET A 711 -30.98 1.36 24.58
C MET A 711 -31.62 0.16 25.27
N TYR A 712 -30.79 -0.80 25.71
CA TYR A 712 -31.29 -2.08 26.22
C TYR A 712 -31.41 -2.15 27.74
N LYS A 713 -30.86 -1.19 28.49
CA LYS A 713 -30.94 -1.14 29.96
C LYS A 713 -32.36 -1.31 30.51
N LYS A 714 -33.37 -0.75 29.81
CA LYS A 714 -34.79 -0.80 30.23
C LYS A 714 -35.39 -2.20 30.15
N HIS A 715 -34.90 -3.04 29.25
CA HIS A 715 -35.40 -4.40 29.01
C HIS A 715 -34.66 -5.45 29.87
N MET A 716 -33.74 -5.02 30.74
CA MET A 716 -32.78 -5.88 31.41
C MET A 716 -32.98 -5.91 32.95
N PRO A 717 -32.72 -7.05 33.62
CA PRO A 717 -32.78 -7.18 35.07
C PRO A 717 -31.84 -6.21 35.81
N ALA A 718 -32.27 -5.75 37.00
CA ALA A 718 -31.57 -4.75 37.81
C ALA A 718 -30.12 -5.10 38.23
N LYS A 719 -29.74 -6.38 38.18
CA LYS A 719 -28.38 -6.86 38.45
C LYS A 719 -27.43 -6.64 37.27
N LEU A 720 -27.91 -6.81 36.04
CA LEU A 720 -27.15 -6.59 34.80
C LEU A 720 -27.07 -5.10 34.46
N SER A 721 -28.10 -4.34 34.79
CA SER A 721 -28.13 -2.89 34.60
C SER A 721 -27.14 -2.11 35.48
N LYS A 722 -26.43 -2.74 36.42
CA LYS A 722 -25.39 -2.09 37.26
C LYS A 722 -23.97 -2.30 36.75
N LEU A 723 -23.78 -3.10 35.69
CA LEU A 723 -22.47 -3.39 35.13
C LEU A 723 -21.95 -2.21 34.30
N ASP A 724 -20.61 -2.11 34.21
CA ASP A 724 -19.94 -1.20 33.29
C ASP A 724 -20.40 -1.44 31.83
N PRO A 725 -20.65 -0.41 31.01
CA PRO A 725 -21.20 -0.57 29.65
C PRO A 725 -20.43 -1.57 28.76
N LYS A 726 -19.09 -1.65 28.91
CA LYS A 726 -18.27 -2.59 28.13
C LYS A 726 -18.47 -4.03 28.60
N LEU A 727 -18.49 -4.26 29.91
CA LEU A 727 -18.74 -5.59 30.48
C LEU A 727 -20.17 -6.04 30.22
N PHE A 728 -21.14 -5.12 30.30
CA PHE A 728 -22.54 -5.35 29.99
C PHE A 728 -22.70 -5.86 28.55
N THR A 729 -22.09 -5.15 27.59
CA THR A 729 -22.21 -5.51 26.17
C THR A 729 -21.56 -6.88 25.88
N ARG A 730 -20.42 -7.17 26.51
CA ARG A 730 -19.77 -8.49 26.39
C ARG A 730 -20.66 -9.62 26.94
N ALA A 731 -21.25 -9.41 28.10
CA ALA A 731 -22.16 -10.37 28.71
C ALA A 731 -23.41 -10.57 27.85
N LEU A 732 -23.94 -9.49 27.26
CA LEU A 732 -25.11 -9.53 26.38
C LEU A 732 -24.87 -10.33 25.11
N PHE A 733 -23.73 -10.14 24.43
CA PHE A 733 -23.49 -10.83 23.15
C PHE A 733 -23.22 -12.32 23.36
N GLN A 734 -22.56 -12.65 24.47
CA GLN A 734 -22.38 -14.03 24.88
C GLN A 734 -23.70 -14.68 25.32
N ALA A 735 -24.64 -13.90 25.89
CA ALA A 735 -26.01 -14.32 26.16
C ALA A 735 -26.66 -14.83 24.89
N LEU A 736 -26.63 -13.97 23.85
CA LEU A 736 -27.33 -14.12 22.59
C LEU A 736 -26.74 -15.20 21.69
N GLY A 737 -25.63 -15.82 22.09
CA GLY A 737 -24.95 -16.83 21.30
C GLY A 737 -24.44 -16.29 19.97
N LEU A 738 -24.18 -14.98 19.87
CA LEU A 738 -23.65 -14.38 18.64
C LEU A 738 -22.26 -14.95 18.36
N ASN A 739 -22.02 -15.35 17.11
CA ASN A 739 -20.72 -15.86 16.68
C ASN A 739 -19.68 -14.73 16.80
N THR A 740 -18.50 -15.04 17.35
CA THR A 740 -17.37 -14.09 17.47
C THR A 740 -16.87 -13.57 16.13
N ASN A 741 -17.21 -14.23 15.02
CA ASN A 741 -16.89 -13.75 13.66
C ASN A 741 -17.85 -12.66 13.15
N ASP A 742 -19.05 -12.57 13.73
CA ASP A 742 -20.09 -11.63 13.30
C ASP A 742 -19.93 -10.23 13.93
N PHE A 743 -19.11 -10.10 14.98
CA PHE A 743 -18.85 -8.83 15.66
C PHE A 743 -17.45 -8.81 16.28
N THR A 744 -16.87 -7.62 16.42
CA THR A 744 -15.59 -7.41 17.09
C THR A 744 -15.68 -6.24 18.07
N TYR A 745 -15.02 -6.38 19.22
CA TYR A 745 -14.92 -5.32 20.21
C TYR A 745 -13.77 -4.37 19.88
N GLY A 746 -14.07 -3.08 19.78
CA GLY A 746 -13.06 -2.03 19.78
C GLY A 746 -12.67 -1.58 21.19
N VAL A 747 -11.95 -0.46 21.24
CA VAL A 747 -11.61 0.23 22.49
C VAL A 747 -12.88 0.85 23.08
N SER A 748 -13.61 1.62 22.28
CA SER A 748 -14.75 2.45 22.71
C SER A 748 -16.09 2.07 22.08
N LYS A 749 -16.07 1.28 21.00
CA LYS A 749 -17.26 0.86 20.23
C LYS A 749 -17.30 -0.64 20.01
N VAL A 750 -18.49 -1.13 19.64
CA VAL A 750 -18.69 -2.47 19.10
C VAL A 750 -18.94 -2.37 17.61
N PHE A 751 -18.32 -3.29 16.86
CA PHE A 751 -18.33 -3.35 15.41
C PHE A 751 -19.01 -4.64 14.95
N PHE A 752 -19.95 -4.54 14.03
CA PHE A 752 -20.73 -5.67 13.51
C PHE A 752 -20.48 -5.85 12.03
N LYS A 753 -20.49 -7.11 11.58
CA LYS A 753 -20.52 -7.48 10.17
C LYS A 753 -21.83 -7.06 9.50
N PRO A 754 -21.85 -6.90 8.16
CA PRO A 754 -23.06 -6.58 7.41
C PRO A 754 -24.29 -7.40 7.77
N GLY A 755 -25.45 -6.77 7.88
CA GLY A 755 -26.72 -7.42 8.21
C GLY A 755 -26.85 -7.99 9.64
N LYS A 756 -25.75 -8.20 10.37
CA LYS A 756 -25.74 -8.84 11.71
C LYS A 756 -26.29 -7.94 12.81
N PHE A 757 -26.11 -6.62 12.70
CA PHE A 757 -26.72 -5.68 13.63
C PHE A 757 -28.26 -5.72 13.55
N ALA A 758 -28.82 -5.75 12.34
CA ALA A 758 -30.26 -5.85 12.15
C ALA A 758 -30.83 -7.18 12.68
N ALA A 759 -30.11 -8.29 12.47
CA ALA A 759 -30.45 -9.58 13.08
C ALA A 759 -30.41 -9.52 14.62
N PHE A 760 -29.37 -8.89 15.18
CA PHE A 760 -29.25 -8.69 16.63
C PHE A 760 -30.40 -7.84 17.20
N ASP A 761 -30.76 -6.72 16.55
CA ASP A 761 -31.85 -5.86 16.99
C ASP A 761 -33.21 -6.58 16.91
N GLN A 762 -33.44 -7.40 15.87
CA GLN A 762 -34.61 -8.28 15.78
C GLN A 762 -34.65 -9.33 16.89
N MET A 763 -33.52 -9.94 17.24
CA MET A 763 -33.45 -10.89 18.37
C MET A 763 -33.74 -10.22 19.72
N MET A 764 -33.32 -8.96 19.87
CA MET A 764 -33.52 -8.18 21.10
C MET A 764 -34.96 -7.65 21.25
N ASN A 765 -35.62 -7.34 20.13
CA ASN A 765 -37.03 -6.92 20.08
C ASN A 765 -38.00 -8.11 19.91
N GLY A 766 -37.48 -9.35 19.86
CA GLY A 766 -38.25 -10.60 19.79
C GLY A 766 -38.89 -11.00 21.14
N ASP A 767 -39.52 -12.17 21.18
CA ASP A 767 -40.38 -12.60 22.30
C ASP A 767 -39.75 -12.43 23.71
N PRO A 768 -40.46 -11.80 24.67
CA PRO A 768 -39.96 -11.56 26.04
C PRO A 768 -39.55 -12.83 26.79
N GLU A 769 -40.16 -13.97 26.47
CA GLU A 769 -39.88 -15.31 27.02
C GLU A 769 -38.46 -15.79 26.63
N HIS A 770 -38.09 -15.61 25.35
CA HIS A 770 -36.77 -16.00 24.84
C HIS A 770 -35.66 -15.17 25.47
N LEU A 771 -35.89 -13.85 25.61
CA LEU A 771 -34.96 -12.95 26.29
C LEU A 771 -34.74 -13.37 27.76
N ARG A 772 -35.80 -13.80 28.47
CA ARG A 772 -35.73 -14.27 29.86
C ARG A 772 -34.86 -15.51 30.04
N GLU A 773 -35.00 -16.52 29.18
CA GLU A 773 -34.20 -17.74 29.24
C GLU A 773 -32.71 -17.45 29.02
N MET A 774 -32.43 -16.53 28.09
CA MET A 774 -31.07 -16.11 27.74
C MET A 774 -30.42 -15.34 28.89
N LEU A 775 -31.17 -14.47 29.57
CA LEU A 775 -30.69 -13.74 30.75
C LEU A 775 -30.28 -14.68 31.90
N LYS A 776 -30.97 -15.80 32.07
CA LYS A 776 -30.63 -16.82 33.07
C LYS A 776 -29.27 -17.46 32.79
N LYS A 777 -28.95 -17.72 31.51
CA LYS A 777 -27.64 -18.26 31.08
C LYS A 777 -26.51 -17.27 31.36
N VAL A 778 -26.75 -15.97 31.18
CA VAL A 778 -25.78 -14.89 31.49
C VAL A 778 -25.46 -14.81 32.97
N GLU A 779 -26.49 -14.84 33.82
CA GLU A 779 -26.28 -14.76 35.27
C GLU A 779 -25.40 -15.92 35.76
N GLN A 780 -25.66 -17.14 35.27
CA GLN A 780 -24.83 -18.31 35.58
C GLN A 780 -23.39 -18.16 35.11
N TRP A 781 -23.18 -17.63 33.90
CA TRP A 781 -21.84 -17.39 33.37
C TRP A 781 -21.09 -16.32 34.17
N LEU A 782 -21.73 -15.19 34.50
CA LEU A 782 -21.11 -14.11 35.29
C LEU A 782 -20.64 -14.61 36.65
N ILE A 783 -21.42 -15.47 37.30
CA ILE A 783 -21.03 -16.12 38.56
C ILE A 783 -19.78 -16.99 38.34
N LYS A 784 -19.79 -17.88 37.34
CA LYS A 784 -18.64 -18.74 37.01
C LYS A 784 -17.38 -17.93 36.68
N ALA A 785 -17.51 -16.85 35.91
CA ALA A 785 -16.40 -15.97 35.52
C ALA A 785 -15.78 -15.25 36.72
N ARG A 786 -16.60 -14.70 37.63
CA ARG A 786 -16.12 -14.08 38.87
C ARG A 786 -15.37 -15.08 39.75
N TRP A 787 -15.92 -16.29 39.93
CA TRP A 787 -15.24 -17.34 40.69
C TRP A 787 -13.88 -17.73 40.12
N ARG A 788 -13.78 -17.90 38.79
CA ARG A 788 -12.50 -18.16 38.12
C ARG A 788 -11.49 -17.03 38.34
N PHE A 789 -11.92 -15.78 38.25
CA PHE A 789 -11.07 -14.62 38.50
C PHE A 789 -10.48 -14.62 39.92
N TYR A 790 -11.30 -14.90 40.94
CA TYR A 790 -10.82 -15.02 42.32
C TYR A 790 -9.82 -16.17 42.49
N ILE A 791 -10.08 -17.34 41.90
CA ILE A 791 -9.17 -18.50 41.93
C ILE A 791 -7.82 -18.13 41.31
N HIS A 792 -7.81 -17.49 40.13
CA HIS A 792 -6.58 -17.06 39.47
C HIS A 792 -5.82 -15.98 40.27
N GLY A 793 -6.53 -15.05 40.90
CA GLY A 793 -5.93 -14.06 41.80
C GLY A 793 -5.21 -14.70 42.99
N VAL A 794 -5.85 -15.67 43.64
CA VAL A 794 -5.26 -16.45 44.74
C VAL A 794 -4.05 -17.25 44.26
N TRP A 795 -4.14 -17.93 43.11
CA TRP A 795 -3.02 -18.65 42.52
C TRP A 795 -1.83 -17.75 42.19
N MET A 796 -2.07 -16.56 41.64
CA MET A 796 -1.01 -15.59 41.35
C MET A 796 -0.31 -15.10 42.61
N ALA A 797 -1.06 -14.83 43.69
CA ALA A 797 -0.50 -14.45 44.98
C ALA A 797 0.37 -15.57 45.57
N ILE A 798 -0.10 -16.82 45.54
CA ILE A 798 0.66 -18.01 46.01
C ILE A 798 1.93 -18.20 45.17
N LYS A 799 1.82 -18.09 43.84
CA LYS A 799 2.95 -18.24 42.91
C LYS A 799 3.98 -17.13 43.10
N LEU A 800 3.55 -15.89 43.35
CA LEU A 800 4.44 -14.77 43.64
C LEU A 800 5.20 -14.99 44.95
N LYS A 801 4.51 -15.43 46.01
CA LYS A 801 5.14 -15.78 47.30
C LYS A 801 6.23 -16.84 47.11
N LYS A 802 5.89 -17.97 46.46
CA LYS A 802 6.86 -19.05 46.18
C LYS A 802 8.03 -18.59 45.31
N LYS A 803 7.79 -17.69 44.34
CA LYS A 803 8.85 -17.13 43.48
C LYS A 803 9.80 -16.21 44.25
N ILE A 804 9.29 -15.46 45.23
CA ILE A 804 10.12 -14.62 46.13
C ILE A 804 10.97 -15.52 47.03
N GLU A 805 10.40 -16.57 47.61
CA GLU A 805 11.13 -17.57 48.41
C GLU A 805 12.26 -18.23 47.61
N TYR A 806 11.95 -18.75 46.41
CA TYR A 806 12.96 -19.33 45.51
C TYR A 806 14.08 -18.36 45.15
N ARG A 807 13.75 -17.09 44.83
CA ARG A 807 14.76 -16.07 44.51
C ARG A 807 15.67 -15.76 45.70
N ARG A 808 15.12 -15.76 46.92
CA ARG A 808 15.90 -15.57 48.16
C ARG A 808 16.89 -16.72 48.34
N GLU A 809 16.44 -17.97 48.21
CA GLU A 809 17.30 -19.16 48.31
C GLU A 809 18.42 -19.15 47.26
N ALA A 810 18.07 -18.90 46.00
CA ALA A 810 19.05 -18.80 44.92
C ALA A 810 20.08 -17.69 45.17
N ALA A 811 19.64 -16.52 45.65
CA ALA A 811 20.55 -15.42 46.00
C ALA A 811 21.50 -15.81 47.14
N THR A 812 21.01 -16.50 48.18
CA THR A 812 21.88 -16.97 49.27
C THR A 812 22.92 -17.98 48.79
N THR A 813 22.54 -18.89 47.89
CA THR A 813 23.46 -19.85 47.27
C THR A 813 24.53 -19.12 46.47
N VAL A 814 24.15 -18.21 45.57
CA VAL A 814 25.09 -17.43 44.76
C VAL A 814 26.06 -16.63 45.64
N GLN A 815 25.56 -15.97 46.69
CA GLN A 815 26.39 -15.25 47.64
C GLN A 815 27.37 -16.16 48.39
N ALA A 816 26.93 -17.36 48.79
CA ALA A 816 27.79 -18.35 49.45
C ALA A 816 28.90 -18.85 48.50
N TYR A 817 28.57 -19.15 47.25
CA TYR A 817 29.55 -19.53 46.22
C TYR A 817 30.57 -18.41 45.96
N TRP A 818 30.10 -17.16 45.87
CA TRP A 818 30.97 -16.00 45.66
C TRP A 818 31.92 -15.77 46.84
N ARG A 819 31.39 -15.76 48.07
CA ARG A 819 32.20 -15.66 49.30
C ARG A 819 33.24 -16.80 49.37
N GLY A 820 32.82 -18.03 49.07
CA GLY A 820 33.71 -19.19 49.03
C GLY A 820 34.79 -19.12 47.94
N TRP A 821 34.45 -18.62 46.75
CA TRP A 821 35.42 -18.42 45.66
C TRP A 821 36.47 -17.39 46.03
N LEU A 822 36.07 -16.28 46.67
CA LEU A 822 36.98 -15.21 47.09
C LEU A 822 38.04 -15.74 48.08
N VAL A 823 37.62 -16.56 49.06
CA VAL A 823 38.51 -17.19 50.05
C VAL A 823 39.45 -18.19 49.37
N ARG A 824 38.94 -19.08 48.51
CA ARG A 824 39.76 -20.06 47.78
C ARG A 824 40.79 -19.39 46.87
N ARG A 825 40.44 -18.27 46.23
CA ARG A 825 41.38 -17.50 45.40
C ARG A 825 42.50 -16.88 46.23
N ARG A 826 42.20 -16.33 47.41
CA ARG A 826 43.22 -15.74 48.32
C ARG A 826 44.16 -16.78 48.95
N GLN A 827 43.70 -18.01 49.18
CA GLN A 827 44.47 -19.09 49.81
C GLN A 827 45.05 -20.11 48.82
N LYS A 828 44.95 -19.87 47.51
CA LYS A 828 45.33 -20.83 46.46
C LYS A 828 46.74 -21.40 46.66
N LEU A 829 47.73 -20.54 46.88
CA LEU A 829 49.13 -20.94 47.06
C LEU A 829 49.32 -21.81 48.31
N CYS A 830 48.69 -21.47 49.43
CA CYS A 830 48.79 -22.24 50.68
C CYS A 830 48.16 -23.63 50.53
N LEU A 831 46.99 -23.72 49.86
CA LEU A 831 46.31 -24.98 49.61
C LEU A 831 47.14 -25.89 48.69
N GLU A 832 47.80 -25.31 47.68
CA GLU A 832 48.68 -26.04 46.78
C GLU A 832 49.93 -26.56 47.50
N LEU A 833 50.58 -25.74 48.32
CA LEU A 833 51.72 -26.15 49.14
C LEU A 833 51.35 -27.23 50.16
N LEU A 834 50.19 -27.12 50.81
CA LEU A 834 49.69 -28.14 51.72
C LEU A 834 49.40 -29.46 51.02
N ARG A 835 48.84 -29.42 49.79
CA ARG A 835 48.62 -30.64 48.99
C ARG A 835 49.95 -31.27 48.58
N ARG A 836 50.89 -30.47 48.05
CA ARG A 836 52.22 -30.96 47.64
C ARG A 836 52.94 -31.58 48.84
N SER A 837 52.99 -30.89 49.96
CA SER A 837 53.67 -31.39 51.15
C SER A 837 53.00 -32.63 51.75
N LYS A 838 51.66 -32.73 51.74
CA LYS A 838 50.96 -33.97 52.15
C LYS A 838 51.30 -35.16 51.26
N ASN A 839 51.35 -34.93 49.94
CA ASN A 839 51.70 -35.99 49.00
C ASN A 839 53.16 -36.45 49.18
N LEU A 840 54.08 -35.53 49.50
CA LEU A 840 55.48 -35.87 49.76
C LEU A 840 55.66 -36.64 51.07
N VAL A 841 54.92 -36.28 52.12
CA VAL A 841 54.89 -37.02 53.38
C VAL A 841 54.38 -38.45 53.19
N ALA A 842 53.37 -38.65 52.34
CA ALA A 842 52.88 -39.99 52.03
C ALA A 842 53.92 -40.81 51.24
N ARG A 843 54.62 -40.17 50.29
CA ARG A 843 55.66 -40.85 49.48
C ARG A 843 56.92 -41.16 50.28
N SER A 844 57.34 -40.30 51.20
CA SER A 844 58.44 -40.59 52.10
C SER A 844 58.10 -41.75 53.04
N ASP A 845 56.85 -41.91 53.49
CA ASP A 845 56.41 -43.10 54.24
C ASP A 845 56.54 -44.38 53.39
N GLU A 846 56.20 -44.31 52.09
CA GLU A 846 56.44 -45.42 51.14
C GLU A 846 57.95 -45.70 50.97
N LEU A 847 58.80 -44.67 50.92
CA LEU A 847 60.26 -44.84 50.86
C LEU A 847 60.83 -45.44 52.15
N ILE A 848 60.28 -45.12 53.32
CA ILE A 848 60.64 -45.77 54.60
C ILE A 848 60.28 -47.25 54.55
N GLN A 849 59.07 -47.58 54.05
CA GLN A 849 58.67 -48.97 53.88
C GLN A 849 59.55 -49.71 52.87
N ALA A 850 59.90 -49.08 51.74
CA ALA A 850 60.79 -49.67 50.74
C ALA A 850 62.22 -49.88 51.28
N ALA A 851 62.77 -48.89 52.00
CA ALA A 851 64.08 -49.00 52.64
C ALA A 851 64.10 -50.06 53.76
N SER A 852 62.98 -50.32 54.43
CA SER A 852 62.87 -51.36 55.46
C SER A 852 62.94 -52.80 54.93
N LYS A 853 62.69 -53.00 53.63
CA LYS A 853 62.75 -54.30 52.93
C LYS A 853 64.16 -54.67 52.47
N VAL A 854 65.12 -53.75 52.52
CA VAL A 854 66.54 -54.00 52.23
C VAL A 854 67.20 -54.71 53.43
N PRO A 855 68.14 -55.66 53.26
CA PRO A 855 68.77 -56.38 54.37
C PRO A 855 69.48 -55.47 55.39
N LYS A 856 69.67 -55.95 56.63
CA LYS A 856 70.32 -55.19 57.71
C LYS A 856 71.80 -54.94 57.40
N GLY A 857 72.22 -53.67 57.40
CA GLY A 857 73.60 -53.22 57.21
C GLY A 857 73.73 -51.70 57.36
N LYS A 858 74.96 -51.17 57.55
CA LYS A 858 75.20 -49.73 57.78
C LYS A 858 74.55 -48.80 56.75
N ALA A 859 74.54 -49.20 55.47
CA ALA A 859 73.93 -48.42 54.40
C ALA A 859 72.41 -48.25 54.55
N ARG A 860 71.70 -49.26 55.08
CA ARG A 860 70.25 -49.18 55.36
C ARG A 860 69.95 -48.18 56.48
N ASP A 861 70.72 -48.22 57.56
CA ASP A 861 70.46 -47.40 58.75
C ASP A 861 70.72 -45.92 58.48
N ASP A 862 71.75 -45.60 57.70
CA ASP A 862 72.01 -44.21 57.26
C ASP A 862 70.93 -43.70 56.31
N MET A 863 70.39 -44.55 55.43
CA MET A 863 69.26 -44.19 54.56
C MET A 863 67.98 -43.96 55.36
N LEU A 864 67.66 -44.82 56.32
CA LEU A 864 66.51 -44.64 57.22
C LEU A 864 66.61 -43.33 58.00
N LYS A 865 67.78 -42.98 58.52
CA LYS A 865 68.01 -41.68 59.18
C LYS A 865 67.83 -40.50 58.22
N GLN A 866 68.32 -40.59 56.98
CA GLN A 866 68.14 -39.53 55.98
C GLN A 866 66.66 -39.35 55.59
N VAL A 867 65.91 -40.43 55.36
CA VAL A 867 64.48 -40.36 55.03
C VAL A 867 63.66 -39.86 56.24
N GLN A 868 64.00 -40.26 57.47
CA GLN A 868 63.33 -39.75 58.68
C GLN A 868 63.60 -38.26 58.92
N ASN A 869 64.83 -37.78 58.71
CA ASN A 869 65.15 -36.35 58.76
C ASN A 869 64.42 -35.57 57.67
N HIS A 870 64.33 -36.12 56.46
CA HIS A 870 63.56 -35.56 55.37
C HIS A 870 62.06 -35.43 55.72
N GLN A 871 61.50 -36.46 56.35
CA GLN A 871 60.12 -36.47 56.81
C GLN A 871 59.85 -35.45 57.92
N ALA A 872 60.78 -35.29 58.87
CA ALA A 872 60.69 -34.28 59.91
C ALA A 872 60.67 -32.85 59.33
N GLN A 873 61.49 -32.57 58.32
CA GLN A 873 61.53 -31.27 57.63
C GLN A 873 60.25 -30.99 56.82
N LEU A 874 59.68 -31.99 56.16
CA LEU A 874 58.39 -31.88 55.49
C LEU A 874 57.26 -31.60 56.48
N ASN A 875 57.22 -32.30 57.62
CA ASN A 875 56.23 -32.07 58.67
C ASN A 875 56.33 -30.66 59.28
N ALA A 876 57.55 -30.14 59.48
CA ALA A 876 57.78 -28.77 59.91
C ALA A 876 57.30 -27.74 58.86
N ALA A 877 57.58 -27.98 57.58
CA ALA A 877 57.09 -27.13 56.47
C ALA A 877 55.55 -27.15 56.36
N GLN A 878 54.90 -28.29 56.61
CA GLN A 878 53.43 -28.38 56.67
C GLN A 878 52.86 -27.54 57.81
N LEU A 879 53.44 -27.64 59.01
CA LEU A 879 52.96 -26.90 60.17
C LEU A 879 53.11 -25.39 59.97
N ALA A 880 54.25 -24.95 59.42
CA ALA A 880 54.48 -23.55 59.06
C ALA A 880 53.49 -23.04 58.00
N THR A 881 53.21 -23.85 56.97
CA THR A 881 52.21 -23.51 55.93
C THR A 881 50.80 -23.41 56.51
N LYS A 882 50.42 -24.30 57.46
CA LYS A 882 49.13 -24.24 58.16
C LYS A 882 49.00 -22.99 59.03
N LYS A 883 50.09 -22.56 59.68
CA LYS A 883 50.12 -21.33 60.51
C LYS A 883 49.94 -20.08 59.64
N LEU A 884 50.70 -19.96 58.55
CA LEU A 884 50.58 -18.85 57.58
C LEU A 884 49.22 -18.83 56.88
N ALA A 885 48.60 -19.99 56.62
CA ALA A 885 47.27 -20.06 55.99
C ALA A 885 46.14 -19.41 56.83
N ARG A 886 46.36 -19.19 58.13
CA ARG A 886 45.40 -18.50 59.02
C ARG A 886 45.50 -16.98 58.95
N GLU A 887 46.50 -16.42 58.28
CA GLU A 887 46.68 -14.97 58.13
C GLU A 887 45.79 -14.40 57.01
N LYS A 888 45.48 -13.09 57.08
CA LYS A 888 44.53 -12.44 56.15
C LYS A 888 45.02 -12.40 54.69
N ASN A 889 46.34 -12.31 54.44
CA ASN A 889 46.94 -12.23 53.09
C ASN A 889 48.21 -13.11 52.95
N PRO A 890 48.06 -14.43 52.89
CA PRO A 890 49.21 -15.33 52.98
C PRO A 890 50.01 -15.44 51.68
N HIS A 891 49.43 -15.09 50.53
CA HIS A 891 50.07 -15.15 49.20
C HIS A 891 51.12 -14.05 48.97
N THR A 892 51.10 -12.98 49.77
CA THR A 892 52.03 -11.85 49.67
C THR A 892 53.18 -11.95 50.68
N SER A 893 53.13 -12.92 51.60
CA SER A 893 54.15 -13.09 52.64
C SER A 893 55.45 -13.64 52.03
N PRO A 894 56.61 -13.00 52.24
CA PRO A 894 57.90 -13.52 51.76
C PRO A 894 58.25 -14.87 52.39
N GLN A 895 57.67 -15.21 53.55
CA GLN A 895 57.86 -16.49 54.22
C GLN A 895 57.26 -17.65 53.44
N ILE A 896 56.14 -17.46 52.72
CA ILE A 896 55.51 -18.56 51.98
C ILE A 896 56.30 -18.94 50.72
N LYS A 897 56.97 -17.96 50.10
CA LYS A 897 57.88 -18.21 48.97
C LYS A 897 59.13 -18.96 49.42
N LYS A 898 59.67 -18.66 50.60
CA LYS A 898 60.75 -19.44 51.21
C LYS A 898 60.34 -20.89 51.51
N ILE A 899 59.11 -21.09 51.97
CA ILE A 899 58.58 -22.44 52.20
C ILE A 899 58.38 -23.21 50.87
N ASP A 900 57.90 -22.57 49.81
CA ASP A 900 57.80 -23.19 48.48
C ASP A 900 59.18 -23.60 47.93
N GLN A 901 60.17 -22.71 48.05
CA GLN A 901 61.57 -23.02 47.68
C GLN A 901 62.13 -24.19 48.50
N ASN A 902 61.85 -24.24 49.80
CA ASN A 902 62.27 -25.35 50.67
C ASN A 902 61.60 -26.68 50.25
N ILE A 903 60.28 -26.67 49.98
CA ILE A 903 59.56 -27.87 49.51
C ILE A 903 60.09 -28.35 48.15
N GLN A 904 60.48 -27.43 47.25
CA GLN A 904 61.09 -27.80 45.97
C GLN A 904 62.50 -28.38 46.13
N ALA A 905 63.30 -27.87 47.06
CA ALA A 905 64.61 -28.46 47.39
C ALA A 905 64.45 -29.88 47.97
N LEU A 906 63.44 -30.08 48.83
CA LEU A 906 63.13 -31.38 49.42
C LEU A 906 62.68 -32.39 48.34
N LEU A 907 61.81 -31.99 47.41
CA LEU A 907 61.44 -32.79 46.23
C LEU A 907 62.66 -33.31 45.44
N ALA A 908 63.65 -32.44 45.21
CA ALA A 908 64.86 -32.82 44.49
C ALA A 908 65.74 -33.81 45.29
N GLN A 909 65.76 -33.69 46.61
CA GLN A 909 66.49 -34.59 47.50
C GLN A 909 65.83 -35.98 47.54
N GLU A 910 64.50 -36.04 47.62
CA GLU A 910 63.73 -37.30 47.60
C GLU A 910 63.95 -38.10 46.31
N GLY A 911 64.02 -37.42 45.16
CA GLY A 911 64.32 -38.06 43.87
C GLY A 911 65.71 -38.72 43.81
N LYS A 912 66.69 -38.22 44.57
CA LYS A 912 68.02 -38.84 44.71
C LYS A 912 67.97 -40.07 45.64
N LEU A 913 67.22 -39.98 46.73
CA LEU A 913 66.99 -41.08 47.68
C LEU A 913 66.27 -42.26 47.02
N MET A 914 65.23 -41.99 46.22
CA MET A 914 64.49 -43.03 45.50
C MET A 914 65.38 -43.80 44.50
N LYS A 915 66.26 -43.10 43.76
CA LYS A 915 67.21 -43.76 42.83
C LYS A 915 68.20 -44.67 43.55
N SER A 916 68.66 -44.30 44.76
CA SER A 916 69.53 -45.16 45.57
C SER A 916 68.81 -46.37 46.17
N ILE A 917 67.52 -46.23 46.55
CA ILE A 917 66.71 -47.36 47.05
C ILE A 917 66.44 -48.37 45.92
N ALA A 918 66.15 -47.88 44.71
CA ALA A 918 65.83 -48.73 43.58
C ALA A 918 67.02 -49.56 43.07
N SER A 919 68.25 -49.01 43.11
CA SER A 919 69.46 -49.76 42.70
C SER A 919 69.76 -50.92 43.64
N LEU A 920 69.62 -50.71 44.95
CA LEU A 920 69.82 -51.76 45.97
C LEU A 920 68.71 -52.81 45.95
N SER A 921 67.46 -52.42 45.72
CA SER A 921 66.33 -53.35 45.63
C SER A 921 66.38 -54.26 44.39
N LYS A 922 66.97 -53.82 43.28
CA LYS A 922 67.11 -54.63 42.05
C LYS A 922 68.11 -55.78 42.21
N ALA A 923 69.20 -55.55 42.95
CA ALA A 923 70.21 -56.58 43.21
C ALA A 923 69.66 -57.75 44.07
N GLU A 924 68.66 -57.50 44.90
CA GLU A 924 68.04 -58.49 45.80
C GLU A 924 67.00 -59.38 45.09
N GLN A 925 66.22 -58.83 44.15
CA GLN A 925 65.14 -59.55 43.46
C GLN A 925 65.66 -60.63 42.50
N GLU A 926 66.88 -60.50 41.98
CA GLU A 926 67.54 -61.54 41.18
C GLU A 926 67.93 -62.78 42.01
N ARG A 927 68.15 -62.63 43.32
CA ARG A 927 68.46 -63.75 44.24
C ARG A 927 67.23 -64.58 44.62
N LEU A 928 66.08 -63.94 44.79
CA LEU A 928 64.83 -64.58 45.26
C LEU A 928 64.11 -65.39 44.16
N ARG A 929 64.20 -65.01 42.88
CA ARG A 929 63.55 -65.73 41.78
C ARG A 929 64.06 -67.16 41.56
N LYS A 930 65.33 -67.44 41.87
CA LYS A 930 65.92 -68.79 41.75
C LYS A 930 65.45 -69.76 42.84
N LEU A 931 64.84 -69.27 43.93
CA LEU A 931 64.43 -70.08 45.09
C LEU A 931 62.93 -70.48 45.06
N GLU A 932 62.12 -69.84 44.21
CA GLU A 932 60.66 -70.03 44.13
C GLU A 932 60.22 -71.08 43.09
N GLU A 933 61.05 -71.41 42.11
CA GLU A 933 60.72 -72.40 41.06
C GLU A 933 60.72 -73.85 41.58
N GLU A 934 61.51 -74.18 42.61
CA GLU A 934 61.57 -75.53 43.21
C GLU A 934 60.39 -75.86 44.15
N ARG A 935 59.71 -74.86 44.73
CA ARG A 935 58.61 -75.09 45.70
C ARG A 935 57.25 -75.36 45.08
N LYS A 936 57.02 -74.99 43.81
CA LYS A 936 55.69 -75.06 43.18
C LYS A 936 55.31 -76.44 42.61
N GLN A 937 56.27 -77.32 42.30
CA GLN A 937 55.96 -78.65 41.72
C GLN A 937 55.40 -79.68 42.71
N LYS A 938 55.52 -79.48 44.04
CA LYS A 938 55.11 -80.47 45.06
C LYS A 938 53.76 -80.18 45.75
N GLU A 939 53.16 -79.01 45.51
CA GLU A 939 51.94 -78.56 46.19
C GLU A 939 50.65 -78.65 45.33
N GLU A 940 50.78 -78.99 44.05
CA GLU A 940 49.71 -78.94 43.05
C GLU A 940 48.94 -80.29 42.89
N GLU A 941 49.52 -81.43 43.27
CA GLU A 941 48.86 -82.76 43.15
C GLU A 941 47.83 -83.07 44.26
N GLU A 942 47.95 -82.48 45.45
CA GLU A 942 47.13 -82.87 46.62
C GLU A 942 45.89 -81.96 46.82
N ARG A 943 45.87 -80.78 46.21
CA ARG A 943 44.79 -79.79 46.33
C ARG A 943 43.63 -80.02 45.34
N GLN A 944 43.85 -80.77 44.26
CA GLN A 944 42.87 -80.94 43.17
C GLN A 944 41.70 -81.89 43.51
N ARG A 945 41.86 -82.87 44.41
CA ARG A 945 40.82 -83.90 44.68
C ARG A 945 39.74 -83.54 45.71
N LYS A 946 39.93 -82.48 46.51
CA LYS A 946 38.99 -82.10 47.59
C LYS A 946 38.18 -80.83 47.31
N LEU A 947 38.54 -80.06 46.29
CA LEU A 947 37.84 -78.82 45.89
C LEU A 947 36.74 -79.04 44.82
N GLU A 948 36.73 -80.17 44.10
CA GLU A 948 35.78 -80.44 43.01
C GLU A 948 34.36 -80.86 43.47
N GLU A 949 34.18 -81.32 44.71
CA GLU A 949 32.88 -81.88 45.16
C GLU A 949 31.98 -80.87 45.91
N GLU A 950 32.56 -79.86 46.57
CA GLU A 950 31.81 -78.82 47.31
C GLU A 950 31.49 -77.56 46.48
N GLU A 951 32.26 -77.24 45.44
CA GLU A 951 31.98 -76.08 44.57
C GLU A 951 30.79 -76.30 43.60
N ARG A 952 30.41 -77.56 43.29
CA ARG A 952 29.39 -77.85 42.28
C ARG A 952 27.95 -77.58 42.73
N LYS A 953 27.64 -77.63 44.04
CA LYS A 953 26.27 -77.43 44.56
C LYS A 953 25.94 -76.00 45.00
N ARG A 954 26.94 -75.16 45.32
CA ARG A 954 26.71 -73.74 45.69
C ARG A 954 26.72 -72.77 44.51
N LYS A 955 27.40 -73.10 43.40
CA LYS A 955 27.44 -72.27 42.18
C LYS A 955 26.16 -72.33 41.32
N GLU A 956 25.31 -73.36 41.42
CA GLU A 956 24.09 -73.47 40.60
C GLU A 956 22.90 -72.62 41.09
N GLU A 957 22.78 -72.34 42.39
CA GLU A 957 21.60 -71.66 42.95
C GLU A 957 21.74 -70.13 42.97
N GLU A 958 22.96 -69.61 43.11
CA GLU A 958 23.26 -68.17 43.14
C GLU A 958 23.30 -67.55 41.73
N ASP A 959 23.76 -68.29 40.71
CA ASP A 959 23.84 -67.84 39.31
C ASP A 959 22.47 -67.72 38.61
N ARG A 960 21.44 -68.43 39.09
CA ARG A 960 20.09 -68.36 38.51
C ARG A 960 19.32 -67.10 38.94
N ARG A 961 19.62 -66.51 40.10
CA ARG A 961 18.93 -65.31 40.61
C ARG A 961 19.56 -63.99 40.13
N THR A 962 20.88 -63.91 40.00
CA THR A 962 21.59 -62.70 39.51
C THR A 962 21.45 -62.49 38.00
N ARG A 963 21.32 -63.56 37.19
CA ARG A 963 21.10 -63.44 35.73
C ARG A 963 19.71 -62.88 35.37
N ALA A 964 18.67 -63.21 36.13
CA ALA A 964 17.29 -62.76 35.86
C ALA A 964 17.04 -61.27 36.18
N VAL A 965 17.76 -60.70 37.15
CA VAL A 965 17.63 -59.28 37.54
C VAL A 965 18.42 -58.38 36.60
N MET A 966 19.64 -58.79 36.19
CA MET A 966 20.47 -58.05 35.23
C MET A 966 19.87 -58.03 33.81
N GLU A 967 19.18 -59.08 33.36
CA GLU A 967 18.56 -59.12 32.02
C GLU A 967 17.31 -58.22 31.90
N LYS A 968 16.51 -58.08 32.97
CA LYS A 968 15.35 -57.16 33.01
C LYS A 968 15.78 -55.69 33.06
N GLN A 969 16.85 -55.34 33.79
CA GLN A 969 17.37 -53.97 33.84
C GLN A 969 17.97 -53.53 32.49
N ARG A 970 18.72 -54.42 31.81
CA ARG A 970 19.32 -54.14 30.49
C ARG A 970 18.28 -53.97 29.39
N LYS A 971 17.22 -54.80 29.37
CA LYS A 971 16.14 -54.70 28.35
C LYS A 971 15.32 -53.40 28.44
N ILE A 972 15.15 -52.83 29.64
CA ILE A 972 14.42 -51.56 29.84
C ILE A 972 15.27 -50.35 29.42
N GLU A 973 16.58 -50.38 29.69
CA GLU A 973 17.50 -49.30 29.33
C GLU A 973 17.86 -49.29 27.84
N GLU A 974 17.96 -50.47 27.21
CA GLU A 974 18.19 -50.62 25.78
C GLU A 974 16.92 -50.32 24.94
N ALA A 975 15.71 -50.60 25.46
CA ALA A 975 14.45 -50.20 24.83
C ALA A 975 14.23 -48.67 24.86
N LYS A 976 14.59 -47.99 25.96
CA LYS A 976 14.53 -46.52 26.05
C LYS A 976 15.52 -45.83 25.11
N ARG A 977 16.76 -46.33 25.02
CA ARG A 977 17.75 -45.83 24.05
C ARG A 977 17.32 -46.04 22.59
N LYS A 978 16.74 -47.21 22.27
CA LYS A 978 16.20 -47.47 20.92
C LYS A 978 14.98 -46.61 20.60
N GLU A 979 14.10 -46.30 21.56
CA GLU A 979 12.96 -45.41 21.34
C GLU A 979 13.37 -43.95 21.12
N GLU A 980 14.37 -43.46 21.86
CA GLU A 980 14.96 -42.12 21.67
C GLU A 980 15.77 -42.02 20.35
N GLU A 981 16.53 -43.05 19.97
CA GLU A 981 17.18 -43.12 18.66
C GLU A 981 16.18 -43.21 17.51
N LEU A 982 15.07 -43.93 17.65
CA LEU A 982 14.03 -44.02 16.63
C LEU A 982 13.24 -42.71 16.49
N LYS A 983 13.03 -41.97 17.60
CA LYS A 983 12.45 -40.62 17.59
C LYS A 983 13.41 -39.60 16.97
N MET A 984 14.69 -39.63 17.31
CA MET A 984 15.72 -38.79 16.69
C MET A 984 15.90 -39.12 15.19
N LYS A 985 15.87 -40.39 14.78
CA LYS A 985 15.88 -40.79 13.37
C LYS A 985 14.61 -40.41 12.63
N LYS A 986 13.42 -40.48 13.26
CA LYS A 986 12.16 -40.04 12.63
C LYS A 986 12.11 -38.52 12.47
N VAL A 987 12.60 -37.76 13.45
CA VAL A 987 12.69 -36.29 13.35
C VAL A 987 13.77 -35.88 12.33
N GLN A 988 14.92 -36.56 12.30
CA GLN A 988 15.97 -36.34 11.31
C GLN A 988 15.50 -36.73 9.88
N ALA A 989 14.76 -37.83 9.72
CA ALA A 989 14.19 -38.25 8.45
C ALA A 989 13.00 -37.40 8.01
N GLN A 990 12.20 -36.85 8.93
CA GLN A 990 11.17 -35.86 8.62
C GLN A 990 11.79 -34.53 8.18
N LEU A 991 12.84 -34.07 8.87
CA LEU A 991 13.57 -32.86 8.49
C LEU A 991 14.33 -33.03 7.16
N GLU A 992 14.90 -34.21 6.89
CA GLU A 992 15.54 -34.53 5.60
C GLU A 992 14.50 -34.73 4.48
N ALA A 993 13.32 -35.29 4.76
CA ALA A 993 12.23 -35.41 3.78
C ALA A 993 11.56 -34.05 3.49
N GLU A 994 11.49 -33.16 4.48
CA GLU A 994 10.97 -31.80 4.34
C GLU A 994 11.98 -30.90 3.61
N MET A 995 13.28 -30.99 3.94
CA MET A 995 14.33 -30.33 3.15
C MET A 995 14.49 -30.91 1.74
N ALA A 996 14.22 -32.21 1.54
CA ALA A 996 14.20 -32.81 0.20
C ALA A 996 12.94 -32.43 -0.58
N LYS A 997 11.78 -32.26 0.07
CA LYS A 997 10.56 -31.71 -0.55
C LYS A 997 10.71 -30.23 -0.87
N ASP A 998 11.32 -29.44 0.00
CA ASP A 998 11.59 -28.03 -0.25
C ASP A 998 12.66 -27.85 -1.33
N ALA A 999 13.72 -28.67 -1.35
CA ALA A 999 14.71 -28.67 -2.43
C ALA A 999 14.15 -29.22 -3.76
N ALA A 1000 13.24 -30.20 -3.72
CA ALA A 1000 12.51 -30.68 -4.90
C ALA A 1000 11.48 -29.66 -5.39
N ALA A 1001 10.83 -28.90 -4.49
CA ALA A 1001 9.94 -27.81 -4.82
C ALA A 1001 10.70 -26.59 -5.32
N GLU A 1002 11.90 -26.28 -4.80
CA GLU A 1002 12.76 -25.20 -5.31
C GLU A 1002 13.37 -25.56 -6.67
N THR A 1003 13.73 -26.84 -6.89
CA THR A 1003 14.21 -27.30 -8.20
C THR A 1003 13.08 -27.45 -9.22
N ALA A 1004 11.90 -27.90 -8.82
CA ALA A 1004 10.70 -27.90 -9.66
C ALA A 1004 10.27 -26.47 -10.00
N LYS A 1005 10.30 -25.54 -9.03
CA LYS A 1005 9.97 -24.13 -9.22
C LYS A 1005 11.00 -23.41 -10.11
N ARG A 1006 12.30 -23.69 -9.96
CA ARG A 1006 13.35 -23.22 -10.88
C ARG A 1006 13.24 -23.85 -12.28
N GLN A 1007 12.79 -25.11 -12.38
CA GLN A 1007 12.55 -25.77 -13.66
C GLN A 1007 11.30 -25.23 -14.35
N THR A 1008 10.20 -24.95 -13.64
CA THR A 1008 9.03 -24.26 -14.21
C THR A 1008 9.33 -22.79 -14.53
N GLU A 1009 10.13 -22.08 -13.73
CA GLU A 1009 10.55 -20.70 -14.03
C GLU A 1009 11.55 -20.65 -15.21
N GLU A 1010 12.43 -21.65 -15.37
CA GLU A 1010 13.26 -21.80 -16.58
C GLU A 1010 12.46 -22.28 -17.80
N GLN A 1011 11.46 -23.13 -17.62
CA GLN A 1011 10.56 -23.57 -18.68
C GLN A 1011 9.69 -22.40 -19.16
N GLU A 1012 9.10 -21.61 -18.26
CA GLU A 1012 8.36 -20.38 -18.58
C GLU A 1012 9.28 -19.28 -19.17
N ARG A 1013 10.55 -19.20 -18.76
CA ARG A 1013 11.54 -18.29 -19.36
C ARG A 1013 11.92 -18.73 -20.77
N ARG A 1014 12.11 -20.04 -21.01
CA ARG A 1014 12.38 -20.60 -22.35
C ARG A 1014 11.12 -20.57 -23.24
N ASP A 1015 9.93 -20.75 -22.69
CA ASP A 1015 8.66 -20.66 -23.42
C ASP A 1015 8.31 -19.19 -23.75
N ARG A 1016 8.67 -18.22 -22.89
CA ARG A 1016 8.65 -16.78 -23.24
C ARG A 1016 9.73 -16.39 -24.25
N GLU A 1017 10.91 -16.99 -24.19
CA GLU A 1017 12.01 -16.74 -25.12
C GLU A 1017 11.75 -17.38 -26.49
N LEU A 1018 11.08 -18.54 -26.55
CA LEU A 1018 10.54 -19.16 -27.76
C LEU A 1018 9.35 -18.38 -28.32
N ALA A 1019 8.41 -17.93 -27.49
CA ALA A 1019 7.29 -17.10 -27.92
C ALA A 1019 7.75 -15.72 -28.44
N SER A 1020 8.82 -15.16 -27.88
CA SER A 1020 9.44 -13.91 -28.34
C SER A 1020 10.30 -14.10 -29.61
N ARG A 1021 10.89 -15.29 -29.83
CA ARG A 1021 11.62 -15.61 -31.07
C ARG A 1021 10.67 -15.97 -32.22
N LEU A 1022 9.56 -16.66 -31.95
CA LEU A 1022 8.48 -16.92 -32.91
C LEU A 1022 7.75 -15.62 -33.33
N GLN A 1023 7.76 -14.58 -32.50
CA GLN A 1023 7.29 -13.24 -32.88
C GLN A 1023 8.33 -12.38 -33.61
N MET A 1024 9.62 -12.71 -33.53
CA MET A 1024 10.70 -11.97 -34.19
C MET A 1024 11.12 -12.57 -35.55
N GLU A 1025 10.67 -13.78 -35.89
CA GLU A 1025 10.89 -14.39 -37.22
C GLU A 1025 9.76 -14.12 -38.23
N GLN A 1026 8.75 -13.30 -37.91
CA GLN A 1026 7.67 -12.94 -38.86
C GLN A 1026 7.73 -11.55 -39.48
N ASP A 1027 8.70 -10.69 -39.13
CA ASP A 1027 8.84 -9.37 -39.76
C ASP A 1027 10.31 -9.05 -40.07
N GLU A 1028 10.86 -9.69 -41.12
CA GLU A 1028 11.65 -9.01 -42.17
C GLU A 1028 11.99 -10.00 -43.33
N SER A 1029 10.99 -10.34 -44.15
CA SER A 1029 11.11 -10.32 -45.61
C SER A 1029 9.72 -10.39 -46.24
N GLY A 1030 9.32 -9.30 -46.89
CA GLY A 1030 8.02 -9.21 -47.54
C GLY A 1030 8.00 -9.86 -48.93
N THR A 1031 6.77 -10.25 -49.31
CA THR A 1031 6.17 -10.17 -50.67
C THR A 1031 5.85 -11.50 -51.38
N GLN A 1032 4.54 -11.81 -51.34
CA GLN A 1032 3.64 -12.44 -52.34
C GLN A 1032 3.98 -13.77 -53.06
N VAL A 1033 3.13 -14.80 -52.89
CA VAL A 1033 2.04 -15.27 -53.80
C VAL A 1033 1.72 -16.75 -53.51
N GLY A 1034 0.43 -17.09 -53.32
CA GLY A 1034 -0.19 -18.28 -53.94
C GLY A 1034 -0.23 -19.63 -53.20
N LEU A 1035 -1.46 -20.14 -53.05
CA LEU A 1035 -1.93 -21.46 -52.58
C LEU A 1035 -1.06 -22.71 -52.94
N SER A 1036 -0.98 -23.68 -52.01
CA SER A 1036 -1.63 -25.02 -52.08
C SER A 1036 -0.87 -26.17 -51.36
N THR A 1037 -1.62 -26.94 -50.56
CA THR A 1037 -1.55 -28.39 -50.20
C THR A 1037 -0.25 -29.11 -49.74
N ALA A 1038 -0.41 -29.92 -48.68
CA ALA A 1038 0.54 -30.88 -48.07
C ALA A 1038 0.97 -32.04 -49.03
N PRO A 1039 2.05 -32.81 -48.73
CA PRO A 1039 1.90 -34.05 -47.91
C PRO A 1039 3.13 -34.59 -47.12
N ASP A 1040 2.83 -35.50 -46.17
CA ASP A 1040 3.55 -36.68 -45.63
C ASP A 1040 5.09 -36.79 -45.63
N ARG A 1041 5.65 -37.20 -44.47
CA ARG A 1041 6.68 -38.27 -44.39
C ARG A 1041 6.93 -38.80 -42.97
N GLN A 1042 6.51 -40.04 -42.77
CA GLN A 1042 6.94 -40.97 -41.71
C GLN A 1042 7.75 -42.09 -42.39
N LYS A 1043 8.92 -42.47 -41.82
CA LYS A 1043 9.69 -43.75 -41.94
C LYS A 1043 11.21 -43.58 -42.18
N ASN A 1044 12.03 -44.04 -41.21
CA ASN A 1044 12.97 -45.17 -41.36
C ASN A 1044 13.96 -45.24 -40.18
N ILE A 1045 13.78 -46.22 -39.27
CA ILE A 1045 14.83 -46.72 -38.36
C ILE A 1045 14.62 -48.23 -38.21
N ALA A 1046 15.61 -49.03 -38.63
CA ALA A 1046 15.54 -50.49 -38.65
C ALA A 1046 16.00 -51.11 -37.30
N LYS A 1047 15.37 -52.23 -36.91
CA LYS A 1047 15.80 -53.10 -35.79
C LYS A 1047 16.95 -54.01 -36.27
N ASN A 1048 17.99 -54.21 -35.44
CA ASN A 1048 19.07 -55.16 -35.75
C ASN A 1048 18.63 -56.63 -35.54
N GLU A 1049 19.21 -57.55 -36.32
CA GLU A 1049 18.83 -58.97 -36.52
C GLU A 1049 18.89 -59.92 -35.30
N LYS A 1050 19.01 -59.40 -34.08
CA LYS A 1050 18.82 -60.18 -32.84
C LYS A 1050 17.75 -59.59 -31.92
N GLY A 1051 16.78 -58.91 -32.51
CA GLY A 1051 15.44 -58.72 -31.93
C GLY A 1051 15.30 -57.95 -30.61
N GLN A 1052 16.35 -57.39 -29.99
CA GLN A 1052 16.22 -56.82 -28.64
C GLN A 1052 16.74 -55.40 -28.36
N ARG A 1053 17.43 -54.69 -29.27
CA ARG A 1053 17.79 -53.26 -29.03
C ARG A 1053 17.82 -52.40 -30.29
N TYR A 1054 17.33 -51.15 -30.18
CA TYR A 1054 17.39 -50.12 -31.22
C TYR A 1054 18.79 -49.46 -31.24
N ASP A 1055 19.38 -49.26 -32.43
CA ASP A 1055 20.70 -48.61 -32.56
C ASP A 1055 20.57 -47.08 -32.55
N LEU A 1056 20.79 -46.50 -31.37
CA LEU A 1056 20.63 -45.07 -31.09
C LEU A 1056 21.98 -44.32 -31.04
N THR A 1057 23.05 -44.98 -31.47
CA THR A 1057 24.41 -44.44 -31.36
C THR A 1057 24.63 -43.18 -32.21
N LYS A 1058 23.93 -43.05 -33.34
CA LYS A 1058 24.02 -41.89 -34.25
C LYS A 1058 23.13 -40.70 -33.86
N TRP A 1059 22.29 -40.86 -32.83
CA TRP A 1059 21.33 -39.84 -32.43
C TRP A 1059 21.99 -38.79 -31.53
N ASN A 1060 21.65 -37.52 -31.78
CA ASN A 1060 22.18 -36.40 -30.98
C ASN A 1060 21.32 -36.16 -29.72
N TYR A 1061 21.84 -35.35 -28.78
CA TYR A 1061 21.23 -35.14 -27.46
C TYR A 1061 19.88 -34.40 -27.51
N ALA A 1062 19.56 -33.73 -28.62
CA ALA A 1062 18.26 -33.10 -28.84
C ALA A 1062 17.25 -34.14 -29.37
N GLN A 1063 17.64 -34.94 -30.37
CA GLN A 1063 16.82 -36.00 -30.95
C GLN A 1063 16.42 -37.09 -29.95
N LEU A 1064 17.35 -37.53 -29.09
CA LEU A 1064 17.04 -38.49 -28.02
C LEU A 1064 16.01 -37.93 -27.03
N ARG A 1065 16.10 -36.63 -26.72
CA ARG A 1065 15.24 -35.96 -25.75
C ARG A 1065 13.85 -35.68 -26.31
N ASP A 1066 13.78 -35.20 -27.54
CA ASP A 1066 12.53 -34.88 -28.21
C ASP A 1066 11.72 -36.16 -28.44
N PHE A 1067 12.38 -37.26 -28.85
CA PHE A 1067 11.70 -38.54 -29.03
C PHE A 1067 11.22 -39.16 -27.69
N ILE A 1068 11.95 -38.98 -26.59
CA ILE A 1068 11.50 -39.40 -25.24
C ILE A 1068 10.24 -38.64 -24.79
N ASN A 1069 10.08 -37.40 -25.24
CA ASN A 1069 9.01 -36.50 -24.78
C ASN A 1069 7.78 -36.48 -25.70
N THR A 1070 7.93 -36.84 -26.98
CA THR A 1070 6.86 -36.75 -27.99
C THR A 1070 6.36 -38.10 -28.50
N SER A 1071 7.13 -39.18 -28.33
CA SER A 1071 6.72 -40.52 -28.80
C SER A 1071 5.94 -41.28 -27.73
N SER A 1072 5.07 -42.19 -28.16
CA SER A 1072 4.28 -43.09 -27.31
C SER A 1072 4.79 -44.54 -27.31
N ASP A 1073 5.89 -44.84 -28.02
CA ASP A 1073 6.51 -46.18 -28.06
C ASP A 1073 7.43 -46.42 -26.85
N VAL A 1074 6.93 -47.18 -25.88
CA VAL A 1074 7.54 -47.40 -24.57
C VAL A 1074 8.89 -48.13 -24.64
N GLU A 1075 9.09 -49.06 -25.59
CA GLU A 1075 10.36 -49.81 -25.71
C GLU A 1075 11.48 -48.96 -26.30
N MET A 1076 11.15 -48.10 -27.26
CA MET A 1076 12.13 -47.19 -27.87
C MET A 1076 12.52 -46.07 -26.91
N ILE A 1077 11.57 -45.53 -26.13
CA ILE A 1077 11.82 -44.53 -25.09
C ILE A 1077 12.75 -45.08 -24.01
N LYS A 1078 12.55 -46.35 -23.60
CA LYS A 1078 13.44 -47.02 -22.63
C LYS A 1078 14.86 -47.15 -23.17
N SER A 1079 15.00 -47.52 -24.45
CA SER A 1079 16.30 -47.61 -25.12
C SER A 1079 16.99 -46.24 -25.25
N CYS A 1080 16.24 -45.16 -25.55
CA CYS A 1080 16.75 -43.79 -25.57
C CYS A 1080 17.20 -43.30 -24.19
N ARG A 1081 16.47 -43.64 -23.13
CA ARG A 1081 16.83 -43.30 -21.74
C ARG A 1081 18.09 -44.02 -21.27
N GLU A 1082 18.25 -45.30 -21.62
CA GLU A 1082 19.46 -46.09 -21.31
C GLU A 1082 20.71 -45.51 -22.00
N GLU A 1083 20.61 -45.16 -23.29
CA GLU A 1083 21.74 -44.59 -24.04
C GLU A 1083 22.10 -43.16 -23.55
N PHE A 1084 21.11 -42.36 -23.16
CA PHE A 1084 21.31 -41.04 -22.54
C PHE A 1084 22.06 -41.16 -21.21
N ALA A 1085 21.66 -42.09 -20.34
CA ALA A 1085 22.31 -42.33 -19.05
C ALA A 1085 23.76 -42.82 -19.21
N ARG A 1086 24.01 -43.68 -20.21
CA ARG A 1086 25.35 -44.21 -20.52
C ARG A 1086 26.33 -43.09 -20.93
N ARG A 1087 25.88 -42.15 -21.77
CA ARG A 1087 26.69 -40.99 -22.21
C ARG A 1087 26.95 -40.00 -21.08
N LEU A 1088 25.97 -39.81 -20.21
CA LEU A 1088 26.12 -38.92 -19.05
C LEU A 1088 27.15 -39.49 -18.06
N GLN A 1089 27.12 -40.80 -17.80
CA GLN A 1089 28.13 -41.47 -16.97
C GLN A 1089 29.54 -41.38 -17.58
N ALA A 1090 29.69 -41.49 -18.91
CA ALA A 1090 30.97 -41.32 -19.59
C ALA A 1090 31.52 -39.88 -19.45
N TYR A 1091 30.65 -38.87 -19.55
CA TYR A 1091 31.02 -37.46 -19.33
C TYR A 1091 31.44 -37.20 -17.88
N HIS A 1092 30.74 -37.76 -16.90
CA HIS A 1092 31.12 -37.65 -15.49
C HIS A 1092 32.45 -38.37 -15.19
N LYS A 1093 32.68 -39.56 -15.76
CA LYS A 1093 33.98 -40.26 -15.66
C LYS A 1093 35.13 -39.46 -16.27
N TRP A 1094 34.93 -38.85 -17.44
CA TRP A 1094 35.92 -37.96 -18.08
C TRP A 1094 36.18 -36.70 -17.23
N LYS A 1095 35.12 -36.11 -16.67
CA LYS A 1095 35.21 -34.93 -15.80
C LYS A 1095 35.95 -35.24 -14.49
N ASP A 1096 35.72 -36.40 -13.90
CA ASP A 1096 36.39 -36.83 -12.67
C ASP A 1096 37.84 -37.22 -12.91
N GLN A 1097 38.15 -37.82 -14.06
CA GLN A 1097 39.54 -38.08 -14.49
C GLN A 1097 40.33 -36.79 -14.75
N ASN A 1098 39.72 -35.76 -15.34
CA ASN A 1098 40.38 -34.46 -15.54
C ASN A 1098 40.48 -33.60 -14.29
N LYS A 1099 39.66 -33.88 -13.26
CA LYS A 1099 39.73 -33.19 -11.97
C LYS A 1099 40.86 -33.74 -11.08
N ALA A 1100 41.35 -34.95 -11.37
CA ALA A 1100 42.44 -35.60 -10.65
C ALA A 1100 43.86 -35.25 -11.18
N THR A 1101 43.98 -34.62 -12.36
CA THR A 1101 45.27 -34.38 -13.05
C THR A 1101 45.61 -32.89 -13.19
N GLY A 1102 45.31 -32.08 -12.17
CA GLY A 1102 45.50 -30.62 -12.15
C GLY A 1102 46.63 -30.11 -11.25
N GLN A 1103 47.59 -30.96 -10.87
CA GLN A 1103 48.83 -30.56 -10.21
C GLN A 1103 50.03 -31.28 -10.88
N ASN A 1104 51.01 -30.49 -11.33
CA ASN A 1104 52.26 -30.83 -12.04
C ASN A 1104 52.19 -30.89 -13.58
N ALA A 1105 53.00 -30.02 -14.20
CA ALA A 1105 53.19 -29.90 -15.65
C ALA A 1105 54.37 -30.77 -16.13
N GLY A 1106 54.28 -31.30 -17.35
CA GLY A 1106 55.44 -31.65 -18.18
C GLY A 1106 55.41 -33.00 -18.89
N THR A 1107 55.59 -32.95 -20.21
CA THR A 1107 56.01 -34.00 -21.18
C THR A 1107 54.93 -34.87 -21.87
N GLN A 1108 55.21 -35.10 -23.16
CA GLN A 1108 54.29 -35.38 -24.26
C GLN A 1108 53.72 -36.81 -24.32
N SER A 1109 52.45 -36.94 -24.71
CA SER A 1109 52.01 -37.79 -25.83
C SER A 1109 50.51 -37.54 -26.12
N GLU A 1110 50.22 -37.31 -27.39
CA GLU A 1110 48.90 -36.94 -27.92
C GLU A 1110 47.89 -38.09 -27.84
N VAL A 1111 46.65 -37.76 -27.45
CA VAL A 1111 45.46 -38.43 -27.99
C VAL A 1111 44.47 -37.36 -28.42
N ARG A 1112 44.19 -37.36 -29.72
CA ARG A 1112 43.46 -36.37 -30.52
C ARG A 1112 41.98 -36.23 -30.09
N MET A 1113 41.51 -34.99 -29.91
CA MET A 1113 40.08 -34.70 -29.73
C MET A 1113 39.31 -34.84 -31.07
N PRO A 1114 38.08 -35.38 -31.06
CA PRO A 1114 37.21 -35.42 -32.25
C PRO A 1114 36.80 -34.02 -32.76
N ASP A 1115 36.81 -33.83 -34.08
CA ASP A 1115 36.71 -32.54 -34.78
C ASP A 1115 35.44 -31.72 -34.47
N ASN A 1116 34.38 -32.38 -34.03
CA ASN A 1116 33.11 -31.75 -33.63
C ASN A 1116 33.19 -30.91 -32.34
N VAL A 1117 34.22 -31.11 -31.51
CA VAL A 1117 34.46 -30.27 -30.31
C VAL A 1117 35.36 -29.07 -30.64
N ARG A 1118 36.21 -29.17 -31.67
CA ARG A 1118 37.09 -28.07 -32.11
C ARG A 1118 36.30 -26.90 -32.72
N ALA A 1119 35.25 -27.20 -33.49
CA ALA A 1119 34.39 -26.17 -34.10
C ALA A 1119 33.61 -25.32 -33.08
N MET A 1120 33.37 -25.83 -31.87
CA MET A 1120 32.69 -25.09 -30.78
C MET A 1120 33.61 -24.12 -30.02
N ALA A 1121 34.93 -24.32 -30.08
CA ALA A 1121 35.89 -23.48 -29.35
C ALA A 1121 36.29 -22.21 -30.13
N GLU A 1122 36.23 -22.22 -31.46
CA GLU A 1122 36.66 -21.09 -32.31
C GLU A 1122 35.56 -20.02 -32.49
N GLN A 1123 34.29 -20.30 -32.17
CA GLN A 1123 33.20 -19.30 -32.23
C GLN A 1123 32.97 -18.51 -30.93
N ALA A 1124 33.68 -18.81 -29.84
CA ALA A 1124 33.44 -18.20 -28.53
C ALA A 1124 34.39 -17.04 -28.17
N VAL A 1125 35.30 -16.62 -29.07
CA VAL A 1125 36.40 -15.67 -28.74
C VAL A 1125 36.17 -14.23 -29.25
N SER A 1126 35.12 -13.94 -30.02
CA SER A 1126 34.86 -12.58 -30.51
C SER A 1126 33.48 -12.05 -30.09
N GLN A 1127 33.42 -11.43 -28.91
CA GLN A 1127 32.56 -10.28 -28.51
C GLN A 1127 32.23 -10.36 -27.01
N SER A 1128 32.99 -9.63 -26.19
CA SER A 1128 32.47 -9.11 -24.92
C SER A 1128 33.10 -7.75 -24.59
N THR A 1129 32.53 -6.70 -25.16
CA THR A 1129 32.59 -5.34 -24.62
C THR A 1129 31.17 -4.80 -24.47
N SER A 1130 30.94 -4.14 -23.33
CA SER A 1130 29.75 -3.35 -22.91
C SER A 1130 28.50 -4.10 -22.38
N SER A 1131 28.23 -3.84 -21.09
CA SER A 1131 26.94 -3.60 -20.38
C SER A 1131 25.67 -4.34 -20.84
N SER A 1132 24.77 -4.86 -20.00
CA SER A 1132 24.53 -4.72 -18.57
C SER A 1132 23.30 -5.58 -18.23
N SER A 1133 23.32 -6.38 -17.16
CA SER A 1133 22.10 -6.84 -16.50
C SER A 1133 22.21 -6.64 -15.00
N ALA A 1134 21.11 -6.14 -14.43
CA ALA A 1134 20.99 -5.70 -13.05
C ALA A 1134 20.98 -6.90 -12.09
N THR A 1135 22.15 -7.17 -11.52
CA THR A 1135 22.34 -7.96 -10.30
C THR A 1135 21.71 -7.20 -9.12
N ILE A 1136 21.00 -7.90 -8.22
CA ILE A 1136 20.81 -7.41 -6.84
C ILE A 1136 22.23 -7.23 -6.28
N ASN A 1137 22.66 -5.97 -6.19
CA ASN A 1137 24.01 -5.56 -5.90
C ASN A 1137 24.55 -6.26 -4.63
N LYS A 1138 25.41 -7.27 -4.80
CA LYS A 1138 26.56 -7.49 -3.91
C LYS A 1138 27.58 -6.36 -4.09
N LYS A 1139 27.14 -5.09 -4.05
CA LYS A 1139 28.08 -3.97 -4.04
C LYS A 1139 28.55 -3.81 -2.61
N GLN A 1140 29.84 -3.98 -2.41
CA GLN A 1140 30.50 -3.46 -1.24
C GLN A 1140 30.32 -1.94 -1.24
N ARG A 1141 29.80 -1.39 -0.15
CA ARG A 1141 29.53 0.05 -0.01
C ARG A 1141 30.31 0.60 1.18
N PHE A 1142 30.89 1.77 0.99
CA PHE A 1142 31.84 2.36 1.93
C PHE A 1142 31.33 3.73 2.35
N PHE A 1143 31.36 4.00 3.65
CA PHE A 1143 30.82 5.24 4.21
C PHE A 1143 31.83 5.89 5.15
N LYS A 1144 31.81 7.23 5.21
CA LYS A 1144 32.53 8.09 6.14
C LYS A 1144 31.55 9.05 6.80
N VAL A 1145 31.52 9.06 8.12
CA VAL A 1145 30.63 9.91 8.90
C VAL A 1145 31.42 10.62 10.00
N PRO A 1146 31.31 11.96 10.12
CA PRO A 1146 31.90 12.65 11.25
C PRO A 1146 31.09 12.39 12.52
N PHE A 1147 31.76 12.19 13.64
CA PHE A 1147 31.13 12.10 14.95
C PHE A 1147 31.87 12.95 15.98
N ASN A 1148 31.13 13.40 17.00
CA ASN A 1148 31.69 14.19 18.08
C ASN A 1148 31.89 13.28 19.30
N PRO A 1149 33.13 12.95 19.69
CA PRO A 1149 33.35 12.14 20.89
C PRO A 1149 32.87 12.93 22.11
N ARG A 1150 31.86 12.43 22.82
CA ARG A 1150 31.31 13.08 24.01
C ARG A 1150 32.43 13.25 25.06
N GLN A 1151 32.53 14.49 25.57
CA GLN A 1151 33.48 15.05 26.57
C GLN A 1151 34.77 15.67 26.01
N GLY A 1152 34.68 16.95 25.59
CA GLY A 1152 35.71 17.96 25.93
C GLY A 1152 36.75 18.37 24.88
N GLY A 1153 36.71 17.91 23.63
CA GLY A 1153 37.70 18.28 22.61
C GLY A 1153 37.10 18.94 21.36
N ALA A 1154 37.63 20.08 20.93
CA ALA A 1154 37.15 20.89 19.79
C ALA A 1154 37.43 20.30 18.38
N LYS A 1155 37.78 19.00 18.26
CA LYS A 1155 38.12 18.36 16.98
C LYS A 1155 37.18 17.18 16.70
N LEU A 1156 36.58 17.15 15.51
CA LEU A 1156 35.69 16.08 15.05
C LEU A 1156 36.46 14.76 14.83
N GLY A 1157 35.91 13.64 15.31
CA GLY A 1157 36.35 12.30 14.97
C GLY A 1157 35.66 11.79 13.70
N TRP A 1158 36.22 10.75 13.08
CA TRP A 1158 35.70 10.18 11.83
C TRP A 1158 35.45 8.68 11.97
N TRP A 1159 34.25 8.26 11.58
CA TRP A 1159 33.85 6.86 11.52
C TRP A 1159 33.82 6.42 10.06
N TYR A 1160 34.44 5.28 9.74
CA TYR A 1160 34.31 4.66 8.43
C TYR A 1160 33.73 3.25 8.54
N ALA A 1161 32.85 2.91 7.61
CA ALA A 1161 32.19 1.61 7.57
C ALA A 1161 32.18 1.04 6.16
N HIS A 1162 32.59 -0.23 6.04
CA HIS A 1162 32.51 -1.04 4.83
C HIS A 1162 31.42 -2.10 5.01
N PHE A 1163 30.37 -2.00 4.21
CA PHE A 1163 29.26 -2.95 4.16
C PHE A 1163 29.46 -3.95 3.03
N ASP A 1164 29.29 -5.24 3.31
CA ASP A 1164 29.26 -6.32 2.31
C ASP A 1164 27.85 -6.91 2.31
N GLY A 1165 27.03 -6.47 1.34
CA GLY A 1165 25.58 -6.63 1.38
C GLY A 1165 24.96 -5.75 2.48
N SER A 1166 24.01 -6.30 3.23
CA SER A 1166 23.23 -5.51 4.21
C SER A 1166 23.94 -5.23 5.53
N TYR A 1167 25.16 -5.74 5.79
CA TYR A 1167 25.82 -5.66 7.09
C TYR A 1167 27.29 -5.23 7.02
N VAL A 1168 27.79 -4.61 8.10
CA VAL A 1168 29.18 -4.13 8.20
C VAL A 1168 30.15 -5.31 8.25
N LYS A 1169 31.20 -5.24 7.43
CA LYS A 1169 32.29 -6.22 7.36
C LYS A 1169 33.60 -5.69 7.95
N ARG A 1170 33.91 -4.40 7.74
CA ARG A 1170 35.05 -3.69 8.35
C ARG A 1170 34.60 -2.31 8.86
N GLN A 1171 35.06 -1.91 10.03
CA GLN A 1171 34.72 -0.62 10.66
C GLN A 1171 36.00 0.02 11.22
N MET A 1172 36.17 1.33 11.05
CA MET A 1172 37.26 2.08 11.68
C MET A 1172 36.76 3.35 12.38
N GLU A 1173 37.33 3.65 13.54
CA GLU A 1173 37.09 4.87 14.30
C GLU A 1173 38.38 5.65 14.48
N LEU A 1174 38.41 6.87 13.92
CA LEU A 1174 39.51 7.80 14.03
C LEU A 1174 39.15 8.89 15.03
N HIS A 1175 39.85 8.91 16.15
CA HIS A 1175 39.74 9.96 17.15
C HIS A 1175 40.93 10.91 17.05
N PRO A 1176 40.77 12.23 17.26
CA PRO A 1176 41.87 13.19 17.15
C PRO A 1176 43.05 12.95 18.12
N ASN A 1177 42.79 12.28 19.25
CA ASN A 1177 43.75 12.12 20.37
C ASN A 1177 43.91 10.66 20.83
N LYS A 1178 43.48 9.66 20.05
CA LYS A 1178 43.64 8.22 20.37
C LYS A 1178 44.07 7.44 19.14
N GLU A 1179 44.68 6.28 19.36
CA GLU A 1179 45.02 5.36 18.27
C GLU A 1179 43.76 4.91 17.50
N PRO A 1180 43.86 4.66 16.18
CA PRO A 1180 42.75 4.20 15.34
C PRO A 1180 42.19 2.87 15.85
N ILE A 1181 40.87 2.76 16.00
CA ILE A 1181 40.23 1.49 16.34
C ILE A 1181 39.80 0.81 15.04
N LEU A 1182 40.33 -0.39 14.77
CA LEU A 1182 40.04 -1.18 13.57
C LEU A 1182 39.29 -2.46 13.93
N LEU A 1183 38.06 -2.59 13.44
CA LEU A 1183 37.17 -3.71 13.75
C LEU A 1183 36.83 -4.52 12.48
N ILE A 1184 36.82 -5.84 12.62
CA ILE A 1184 36.58 -6.80 11.53
C ILE A 1184 35.56 -7.84 11.99
N ARG A 1185 34.59 -8.11 11.12
CA ARG A 1185 33.56 -9.13 11.32
C ARG A 1185 34.14 -10.53 11.53
N GLY A 1186 33.63 -11.25 12.51
CA GLY A 1186 34.08 -12.57 12.95
C GLY A 1186 35.19 -12.53 14.01
N ARG A 1187 35.81 -11.38 14.28
CA ARG A 1187 36.76 -11.20 15.42
C ARG A 1187 36.25 -10.24 16.48
N HIS A 1188 35.54 -9.18 16.08
CA HIS A 1188 35.13 -8.09 16.98
C HIS A 1188 33.62 -7.83 16.94
N ASP A 1189 32.82 -8.88 16.73
CA ASP A 1189 31.38 -8.77 16.47
C ASP A 1189 30.59 -8.06 17.59
N LEU A 1190 31.05 -8.14 18.84
CA LEU A 1190 30.43 -7.49 20.00
C LEU A 1190 30.66 -5.97 20.08
N GLU A 1191 31.63 -5.44 19.32
CA GLU A 1191 32.04 -4.02 19.35
C GLU A 1191 31.67 -3.28 18.06
N MET A 1192 31.05 -3.97 17.08
CA MET A 1192 30.68 -3.40 15.78
C MET A 1192 29.21 -2.97 15.70
N CYS A 1193 28.88 -2.14 14.70
CA CYS A 1193 27.51 -1.77 14.43
C CYS A 1193 26.66 -2.98 13.94
N GLU A 1194 25.65 -3.36 14.71
CA GLU A 1194 24.74 -4.48 14.40
C GLU A 1194 23.60 -4.11 13.43
N LEU A 1195 23.43 -2.81 13.14
CA LEU A 1195 22.36 -2.32 12.28
C LEU A 1195 22.65 -2.61 10.81
N SER A 1196 21.61 -3.03 10.07
CA SER A 1196 21.72 -3.20 8.62
C SER A 1196 21.85 -1.86 7.90
N LEU A 1197 22.43 -1.86 6.69
CA LEU A 1197 22.67 -0.64 5.91
C LEU A 1197 21.39 0.20 5.68
N GLU A 1198 20.24 -0.46 5.54
CA GLU A 1198 18.94 0.22 5.40
C GLU A 1198 18.49 0.88 6.72
N LYS A 1199 18.75 0.23 7.86
CA LYS A 1199 18.39 0.75 9.19
C LYS A 1199 19.33 1.83 9.72
N THR A 1200 20.56 1.92 9.20
CA THR A 1200 21.51 2.98 9.58
C THR A 1200 21.19 4.33 8.93
N GLY A 1201 20.34 4.37 7.89
CA GLY A 1201 19.95 5.59 7.19
C GLY A 1201 21.07 6.27 6.39
N LEU A 1202 22.26 5.65 6.31
CA LEU A 1202 23.46 6.22 5.68
C LEU A 1202 23.29 6.46 4.17
N THR A 1203 22.43 5.69 3.51
CA THR A 1203 22.11 5.82 2.08
C THR A 1203 21.36 7.10 1.75
N SER A 1204 20.75 7.75 2.73
CA SER A 1204 19.98 8.99 2.55
C SER A 1204 20.78 10.25 2.85
N ARG A 1205 21.98 10.11 3.44
CA ARG A 1205 22.81 11.23 3.92
C ARG A 1205 23.81 11.67 2.85
N LYS A 1206 23.54 12.83 2.21
CA LYS A 1206 24.40 13.40 1.16
C LYS A 1206 25.85 13.57 1.65
N GLY A 1207 26.82 13.02 0.90
CA GLY A 1207 28.25 13.13 1.18
C GLY A 1207 28.83 12.10 2.16
N ALA A 1208 28.04 11.14 2.63
CA ALA A 1208 28.50 10.09 3.55
C ALA A 1208 29.10 8.87 2.84
N GLU A 1209 28.76 8.60 1.57
CA GLU A 1209 29.31 7.47 0.81
C GLU A 1209 30.65 7.85 0.17
N ILE A 1210 31.65 6.98 0.28
CA ILE A 1210 33.02 7.18 -0.20
C ILE A 1210 33.43 6.06 -1.16
N PHE A 1211 34.48 6.30 -1.95
CA PHE A 1211 35.01 5.27 -2.84
C PHE A 1211 35.80 4.19 -2.06
N PRO A 1212 35.82 2.93 -2.56
CA PRO A 1212 36.56 1.83 -1.93
C PRO A 1212 38.04 2.16 -1.70
N ILE A 1213 38.69 2.78 -2.69
CA ILE A 1213 40.10 3.19 -2.64
C ILE A 1213 40.36 4.13 -1.46
N ALA A 1214 39.50 5.13 -1.25
CA ALA A 1214 39.65 6.08 -0.15
C ALA A 1214 39.44 5.43 1.24
N PHE A 1215 38.64 4.36 1.32
CA PHE A 1215 38.51 3.57 2.55
C PHE A 1215 39.75 2.70 2.78
N ASP A 1216 40.22 1.99 1.75
CA ASP A 1216 41.35 1.06 1.85
C ASP A 1216 42.68 1.79 2.09
N GLU A 1217 42.91 2.96 1.48
CA GLU A 1217 44.06 3.83 1.78
C GLU A 1217 44.07 4.28 3.26
N MET A 1218 42.89 4.65 3.79
CA MET A 1218 42.77 5.05 5.19
C MET A 1218 42.92 3.85 6.14
N TRP A 1219 42.41 2.68 5.73
CA TRP A 1219 42.52 1.42 6.46
C TRP A 1219 43.99 0.99 6.60
N GLU A 1220 44.77 1.04 5.52
CA GLU A 1220 46.21 0.74 5.54
C GLU A 1220 47.00 1.77 6.33
N ARG A 1221 46.70 3.07 6.16
CA ARG A 1221 47.35 4.16 6.89
C ARG A 1221 47.15 4.07 8.41
N CYS A 1222 46.05 3.44 8.83
CA CYS A 1222 45.74 3.19 10.24
C CYS A 1222 46.24 1.82 10.74
N GLY A 1223 47.00 1.07 9.94
CA GLY A 1223 47.62 -0.21 10.31
C GLY A 1223 46.80 -1.46 9.98
N GLY A 1224 45.73 -1.34 9.20
CA GLY A 1224 44.88 -2.45 8.78
C GLY A 1224 45.42 -3.19 7.56
N LYS A 1225 45.51 -4.53 7.62
CA LYS A 1225 45.93 -5.36 6.47
C LYS A 1225 44.80 -5.50 5.42
N LEU A 1226 45.14 -5.42 4.13
CA LEU A 1226 44.22 -5.72 3.03
C LEU A 1226 43.80 -7.20 3.06
N ILE A 1227 42.51 -7.47 2.81
CA ILE A 1227 41.95 -8.82 2.85
C ILE A 1227 41.91 -9.38 1.42
N THR A 1228 42.93 -10.14 1.04
CA THR A 1228 42.87 -11.10 -0.09
C THR A 1228 42.82 -12.50 0.48
N ASP A 1229 41.70 -13.19 0.26
CA ASP A 1229 41.39 -14.58 0.64
C ASP A 1229 41.13 -14.90 2.13
N TRP A 1230 39.84 -15.04 2.46
CA TRP A 1230 39.38 -15.68 3.68
C TRP A 1230 38.39 -16.80 3.38
N LYS A 1231 38.69 -18.03 3.83
CA LYS A 1231 37.78 -19.18 3.84
C LYS A 1231 37.01 -19.23 5.18
N PRO A 1232 35.69 -19.49 5.18
CA PRO A 1232 34.89 -19.47 6.40
C PRO A 1232 35.13 -20.70 7.30
N PRO A 1233 35.12 -20.55 8.63
CA PRO A 1233 35.11 -21.67 9.56
C PRO A 1233 33.67 -22.23 9.72
N PRO A 1234 33.51 -23.50 10.16
CA PRO A 1234 32.21 -24.13 10.33
C PRO A 1234 31.46 -23.51 11.51
N ARG A 1235 30.18 -23.15 11.29
CA ARG A 1235 29.33 -22.55 12.33
C ARG A 1235 28.98 -23.56 13.42
N ARG A 1236 29.32 -23.21 14.66
CA ARG A 1236 28.75 -23.76 15.90
C ARG A 1236 27.24 -23.50 15.94
N LYS A 1237 26.46 -24.53 16.26
CA LYS A 1237 25.08 -24.39 16.74
C LYS A 1237 25.10 -23.73 18.13
N GLN A 1238 24.32 -22.67 18.32
CA GLN A 1238 23.95 -22.16 19.63
C GLN A 1238 22.42 -22.04 19.72
N ASN A 1239 21.94 -22.42 20.90
CA ASN A 1239 20.57 -22.44 21.40
C ASN A 1239 19.89 -21.07 21.40
#